data_AF-A0A9D5BCW4-F1
#
_entry.id   AF-A0A9D5BCW4-F1
#
_cell.length_a   1.000
_cell.length_b   1.000
_cell.length_c   1.000
_cell.angle_alpha   90.00
_cell.angle_beta   90.00
_cell.angle_gamma   90.00
#
_symmetry.space_group_name_H-M   'P 1'
#
loop_
_entity.id
_entity.type
_entity.pdbx_description
1 polymer ?
#
loop_
_entity_poly.entity_id
_entity_poly.type
_entity_poly.pdbx_seq_one_letter_code
_entity_poly.pdbx_strand_id
1 'polypeptide(L)'
;MLSLVMLKYLWCCILLGYLHISCHSLSSGQHLNSSTGLEVFLDTDSLIRDDSQLDDFAFAETSTLSLSTNESVSCEDLEGVGSFNTTCLLSSTHYLKSDILIYGLGNLEILSHVSLLCPVDGCMIKANVSGNIKLGQNASIVAGSVILSAANVTMDYKSSINSSSLGGPPPSQTSGTPVDNVGAGGGHGGRGASCLKNNKTNWGGDVYSWSTLSQPKSYGSKGGGKSTEKPYGGNGGGHIELIVKDTLYVNGSVTAEGGDGGYDGGGGSGGSILVYAVKLKGYGTISAAGGMGWGGGGGGRISLDCYSIQEDLKITIHGGSSIGCTGNSGAAGTYFNANLLSLRVSNDNVSTETETPLLDFSTSPLWSNVYVENNAKVLVPLVWSRVQVRGQISVYNGGSLIFGLSDFPISEFELVAEELLMSDSIIKVFGAFRVAVKMLLMWNSTIQIDGSKSTVVSASVLEVRNLAVLRQSSVISSNTNLGLYGQGLLQLTGDGDAIKGQRLSLSLFYNVTVGPGSLLQAPLDDDDSRGTVTKHLCDAQRCPIDLITPPDDCHVNYTLSFSLQICRVEDLVVSGIMKGSIIHIHRARTVVVDTDGMITASELGCTEGIGKGNFLNGAGGGAGHGGKGGSGYFKGRVSIGGNEYGNAILPCELGSGTKGPNESYGHVVGGGMIVMGSIQWPLMRLDLYGSLRADGESFSKAITSSDGSLVGGLGGGSGGTVLLFLQEFRLLESSSLSIVGGNGGSLGGGGGGGGRVHFHWSNIGMGEEYVPVASIGGTMNYSGGAGDNGGFHGQEGTITGKACPKGLYGIFCKECPVGTYKDVDGSDAHLCIPCPLDLLPNRANFIYKRGGVTKRSCPYKCLSDKYGMPNCYTPLEELIYTFGGPWPFSVMLSFILLLLALLLSTLRIKLIGSGTYHSSSSIEHHNHQSFPHLLSLIEVRGAKAEETQTHVHRMYFMGPNTFREPWHLPYSPPHAIIEIV
;
A
#
# COMPACT_ATOMS: atom_id res chain seq x y z
N MET A 1 16.57 24.46 70.52
CA MET A 1 17.64 24.62 71.53
C MET A 1 18.68 25.58 70.96
N LEU A 2 19.32 26.41 71.79
CA LEU A 2 20.19 27.53 71.39
C LEU A 2 21.30 27.08 70.40
N SER A 3 21.63 27.85 69.35
CA SER A 3 22.28 29.17 69.43
C SER A 3 23.57 29.16 70.26
N LEU A 4 24.52 28.29 69.90
CA LEU A 4 25.84 28.21 70.56
C LEU A 4 27.03 27.86 69.63
N VAL A 5 26.85 27.92 68.31
CA VAL A 5 27.86 27.50 67.32
C VAL A 5 28.79 28.65 66.89
N MET A 6 28.28 29.89 66.82
CA MET A 6 28.99 31.03 66.22
C MET A 6 30.01 31.74 67.14
N LEU A 7 30.21 31.29 68.39
CA LEU A 7 31.06 32.00 69.37
C LEU A 7 32.33 31.24 69.81
N LYS A 8 32.68 30.11 69.16
CA LYS A 8 33.93 29.37 69.44
C LYS A 8 35.05 29.52 68.41
N TYR A 9 34.77 30.12 67.25
CA TYR A 9 35.76 30.24 66.16
C TYR A 9 36.81 31.35 66.35
N LEU A 10 36.66 32.25 67.31
CA LEU A 10 37.49 33.46 67.44
C LEU A 10 38.67 33.32 68.42
N TRP A 11 38.86 32.18 69.09
CA TRP A 11 39.77 32.09 70.24
C TRP A 11 40.58 30.79 70.37
N CYS A 12 41.01 30.22 69.24
CA CYS A 12 41.97 29.09 69.23
C CYS A 12 43.02 29.19 68.11
N CYS A 13 43.55 30.39 67.86
CA CYS A 13 44.69 30.63 66.96
C CYS A 13 46.03 30.86 67.70
N ILE A 14 46.09 30.62 69.01
CA ILE A 14 47.28 30.86 69.86
C ILE A 14 47.57 29.62 70.73
N LEU A 15 48.00 28.55 70.06
CA LEU A 15 48.76 27.37 70.54
C LEU A 15 49.02 26.50 69.29
N LEU A 16 50.19 26.55 68.65
CA LEU A 16 51.38 25.74 69.01
C LEU A 16 50.97 24.28 69.31
N GLY A 17 51.15 23.28 68.42
CA GLY A 17 51.82 23.25 67.12
C GLY A 17 53.25 22.69 67.21
N TYR A 18 53.48 21.46 66.73
CA TYR A 18 54.81 20.85 66.53
C TYR A 18 54.73 19.52 65.74
N LEU A 19 55.70 19.31 64.81
CA LEU A 19 56.17 18.04 64.16
C LEU A 19 55.13 17.16 63.40
N HIS A 20 55.29 16.77 62.12
CA HIS A 20 56.34 15.93 61.46
C HIS A 20 56.20 14.40 61.80
N ILE A 21 56.53 13.38 60.97
CA ILE A 21 57.35 13.32 59.73
C ILE A 21 57.14 12.02 58.87
N SER A 22 57.34 12.07 57.53
CA SER A 22 57.87 10.98 56.64
C SER A 22 57.04 9.67 56.41
N CYS A 23 57.35 8.70 55.53
CA CYS A 23 58.09 8.62 54.23
C CYS A 23 57.95 7.23 53.54
N HIS A 24 58.01 7.19 52.19
CA HIS A 24 58.43 6.06 51.31
C HIS A 24 57.74 4.67 51.53
N SER A 25 58.04 3.53 50.87
CA SER A 25 59.07 3.14 49.87
C SER A 25 58.67 1.94 48.97
N LEU A 26 59.12 1.94 47.70
CA LEU A 26 59.68 0.82 46.88
C LEU A 26 59.00 -0.58 46.74
N SER A 27 59.45 -1.25 45.66
CA SER A 27 59.51 -2.73 45.45
C SER A 27 58.19 -3.44 45.13
N SER A 28 58.11 -4.50 44.33
CA SER A 28 58.89 -5.17 43.26
C SER A 28 58.22 -6.55 43.11
N GLY A 29 58.16 -7.14 41.92
CA GLY A 29 57.60 -8.49 41.75
C GLY A 29 57.79 -9.02 40.32
N GLN A 30 58.36 -10.22 40.21
CA GLN A 30 58.59 -10.92 38.94
C GLN A 30 57.69 -12.17 38.86
N HIS A 31 57.18 -12.53 37.68
CA HIS A 31 57.16 -13.93 37.22
C HIS A 31 57.17 -14.02 35.69
N LEU A 32 57.18 -15.25 35.17
CA LEU A 32 58.05 -15.62 34.05
C LEU A 32 57.63 -16.95 33.39
N ASN A 33 57.66 -16.98 32.05
CA ASN A 33 57.43 -18.12 31.12
C ASN A 33 55.98 -18.70 31.07
N SER A 34 55.54 -19.42 30.03
CA SER A 34 56.25 -20.04 28.88
C SER A 34 55.50 -20.03 27.52
N SER A 35 56.19 -20.50 26.47
CA SER A 35 55.75 -20.91 25.11
C SER A 35 54.71 -22.07 25.08
N THR A 36 54.11 -22.57 23.97
CA THR A 36 54.55 -22.85 22.55
C THR A 36 53.38 -23.06 21.53
N GLY A 37 53.63 -22.93 20.21
CA GLY A 37 52.87 -23.55 19.08
C GLY A 37 52.17 -22.55 18.12
N LEU A 38 52.45 -22.45 16.79
CA LEU A 38 52.10 -23.30 15.61
C LEU A 38 50.59 -23.29 15.25
N GLU A 39 50.09 -23.11 14.00
CA GLU A 39 50.64 -23.06 12.61
C GLU A 39 50.11 -21.77 11.87
N VAL A 40 50.74 -21.10 10.88
CA VAL A 40 50.88 -21.36 9.40
C VAL A 40 49.60 -21.93 8.74
N PHE A 41 49.00 -21.42 7.65
CA PHE A 41 49.38 -20.81 6.35
C PHE A 41 48.24 -19.82 5.92
N LEU A 42 48.42 -18.62 5.32
CA LEU A 42 48.78 -18.28 3.92
C LEU A 42 48.08 -19.16 2.85
N ASP A 43 47.35 -18.63 1.87
CA ASP A 43 47.92 -17.78 0.83
C ASP A 43 46.93 -16.82 0.14
N THR A 44 47.50 -15.88 -0.62
CA THR A 44 46.83 -15.07 -1.64
C THR A 44 47.27 -15.51 -3.04
N ASP A 45 46.41 -15.46 -4.05
CA ASP A 45 46.81 -14.82 -5.31
C ASP A 45 45.64 -14.37 -6.21
N SER A 46 45.99 -13.79 -7.36
CA SER A 46 45.16 -13.11 -8.36
C SER A 46 45.66 -13.42 -9.79
N LEU A 47 45.35 -12.57 -10.78
CA LEU A 47 45.67 -12.67 -12.23
C LEU A 47 44.74 -13.65 -13.00
N ILE A 48 43.89 -13.22 -13.94
CA ILE A 48 44.13 -12.57 -15.27
C ILE A 48 44.69 -13.54 -16.32
N ARG A 49 43.91 -13.85 -17.37
CA ARG A 49 44.25 -13.67 -18.82
C ARG A 49 43.10 -14.02 -19.80
N ASP A 50 42.97 -13.14 -20.79
CA ASP A 50 42.76 -13.26 -22.26
C ASP A 50 41.62 -14.10 -22.92
N ASP A 51 41.14 -13.52 -24.02
CA ASP A 51 40.19 -13.99 -25.05
C ASP A 51 40.48 -15.34 -25.73
N SER A 52 39.42 -15.99 -26.22
CA SER A 52 39.40 -16.63 -27.56
C SER A 52 37.97 -16.75 -28.12
N GLN A 53 37.81 -16.67 -29.45
CA GLN A 53 36.53 -16.77 -30.15
C GLN A 53 36.24 -18.17 -30.73
N LEU A 54 34.97 -18.35 -31.13
CA LEU A 54 34.45 -19.20 -32.23
C LEU A 54 34.22 -20.70 -32.02
N ASP A 55 33.11 -21.11 -32.64
CA ASP A 55 32.65 -22.42 -33.13
C ASP A 55 32.72 -23.67 -32.22
N ASP A 56 31.53 -24.23 -31.94
CA ASP A 56 31.22 -25.56 -32.48
C ASP A 56 29.70 -25.70 -32.80
N PHE A 57 29.36 -26.41 -33.88
CA PHE A 57 27.98 -26.65 -34.33
C PHE A 57 27.69 -28.16 -34.32
N ALA A 58 26.95 -28.62 -33.30
CA ALA A 58 26.60 -30.03 -33.16
C ALA A 58 25.62 -30.49 -34.24
N PHE A 59 26.13 -31.17 -35.28
CA PHE A 59 25.32 -31.90 -36.25
C PHE A 59 24.61 -33.09 -35.57
N ALA A 60 23.29 -33.18 -35.74
CA ALA A 60 22.51 -34.38 -35.44
C ALA A 60 21.99 -34.98 -36.75
N GLU A 61 22.33 -36.24 -37.01
CA GLU A 61 21.96 -36.93 -38.24
C GLU A 61 20.43 -37.06 -38.37
N THR A 62 19.88 -36.61 -39.50
CA THR A 62 18.48 -36.86 -39.87
C THR A 62 18.42 -37.96 -40.93
N SER A 63 17.57 -38.96 -40.69
CA SER A 63 17.43 -40.14 -41.54
C SER A 63 17.02 -39.80 -42.97
N THR A 64 17.60 -40.50 -43.96
CA THR A 64 17.38 -40.28 -45.39
C THR A 64 15.93 -40.55 -45.82
N LEU A 65 15.13 -39.50 -45.95
CA LEU A 65 13.99 -39.45 -46.87
C LEU A 65 14.44 -38.81 -48.18
N SER A 66 13.93 -39.31 -49.30
CA SER A 66 14.38 -38.93 -50.64
C SER A 66 14.02 -37.49 -50.98
N LEU A 67 15.01 -36.59 -51.02
CA LEU A 67 14.83 -35.26 -51.59
C LEU A 67 14.48 -35.37 -53.08
N SER A 68 13.40 -34.72 -53.49
CA SER A 68 13.21 -34.30 -54.88
C SER A 68 14.29 -33.28 -55.27
N THR A 69 14.68 -33.27 -56.54
CA THR A 69 15.69 -32.34 -57.07
C THR A 69 15.18 -30.90 -57.01
N ASN A 70 15.84 -30.08 -56.18
CA ASN A 70 15.63 -28.63 -56.12
C ASN A 70 16.18 -27.96 -57.38
N GLU A 71 15.36 -27.86 -58.43
CA GLU A 71 15.73 -27.15 -59.66
C GLU A 71 15.66 -25.63 -59.45
N SER A 72 16.76 -24.94 -59.72
CA SER A 72 16.83 -23.48 -59.73
C SER A 72 16.31 -22.95 -61.07
N VAL A 73 15.32 -22.07 -61.02
CA VAL A 73 14.57 -21.62 -62.20
C VAL A 73 15.23 -20.37 -62.81
N SER A 74 15.24 -20.23 -64.14
CA SER A 74 15.76 -19.03 -64.83
C SER A 74 14.66 -17.98 -65.05
N CYS A 75 15.05 -16.79 -65.54
CA CYS A 75 14.07 -15.74 -65.85
C CYS A 75 13.18 -16.13 -67.04
N GLU A 76 13.76 -16.81 -68.04
CA GLU A 76 13.06 -17.26 -69.25
C GLU A 76 12.06 -18.38 -68.97
N ASP A 77 12.33 -19.24 -67.97
CA ASP A 77 11.40 -20.28 -67.49
C ASP A 77 10.15 -19.71 -66.79
N LEU A 78 10.22 -18.45 -66.32
CA LEU A 78 9.07 -17.68 -65.82
C LEU A 78 8.53 -16.71 -66.89
N GLU A 79 8.76 -16.99 -68.19
CA GLU A 79 8.46 -16.13 -69.34
C GLU A 79 8.89 -14.65 -69.15
N GLY A 80 9.90 -14.41 -68.31
CA GLY A 80 10.39 -13.11 -67.93
C GLY A 80 11.40 -12.55 -68.92
N VAL A 81 11.44 -11.23 -69.04
CA VAL A 81 12.43 -10.55 -69.88
C VAL A 81 13.67 -10.24 -69.05
N GLY A 82 14.83 -10.74 -69.49
CA GLY A 82 16.13 -10.44 -68.90
C GLY A 82 16.72 -11.60 -68.09
N SER A 83 17.31 -11.30 -66.93
CA SER A 83 18.01 -12.30 -66.12
C SER A 83 18.10 -11.86 -64.66
N PHE A 84 17.97 -12.80 -63.72
CA PHE A 84 18.13 -12.53 -62.28
C PHE A 84 19.51 -11.96 -61.90
N ASN A 85 20.52 -12.04 -62.77
CA ASN A 85 21.82 -11.40 -62.56
C ASN A 85 21.89 -9.92 -63.00
N THR A 86 20.85 -9.39 -63.64
CA THR A 86 20.78 -7.97 -64.06
C THR A 86 19.43 -7.37 -63.65
N THR A 87 18.37 -7.68 -64.36
CA THR A 87 16.97 -7.48 -63.94
C THR A 87 16.14 -8.53 -64.66
N CYS A 88 15.31 -9.25 -63.92
CA CYS A 88 14.26 -10.09 -64.47
C CYS A 88 12.92 -9.36 -64.33
N LEU A 89 12.24 -9.10 -65.46
CA LEU A 89 10.97 -8.39 -65.50
C LEU A 89 9.87 -9.38 -65.90
N LEU A 90 8.93 -9.64 -64.99
CA LEU A 90 7.80 -10.54 -65.22
C LEU A 90 6.61 -9.76 -65.80
N SER A 91 6.22 -10.12 -67.02
CA SER A 91 5.12 -9.51 -67.78
C SER A 91 3.87 -10.38 -67.94
N SER A 92 3.96 -11.68 -67.63
CA SER A 92 2.85 -12.65 -67.68
C SER A 92 2.62 -13.30 -66.32
N THR A 93 1.38 -13.73 -66.05
CA THR A 93 0.98 -14.37 -64.78
C THR A 93 1.28 -15.88 -64.82
N HIS A 94 1.97 -16.36 -63.80
CA HIS A 94 2.54 -17.71 -63.75
C HIS A 94 1.87 -18.63 -62.75
N TYR A 95 1.56 -19.85 -63.19
CA TYR A 95 0.92 -20.91 -62.41
C TYR A 95 1.90 -22.05 -62.17
N LEU A 96 2.40 -22.11 -60.94
CA LEU A 96 3.40 -23.04 -60.45
C LEU A 96 2.73 -24.26 -59.81
N LYS A 97 3.40 -25.41 -59.83
CA LYS A 97 2.88 -26.70 -59.31
C LYS A 97 3.78 -27.35 -58.26
N SER A 98 4.93 -26.74 -58.00
CA SER A 98 6.01 -27.24 -57.15
C SER A 98 6.79 -26.05 -56.61
N ASP A 99 7.60 -26.30 -55.58
CA ASP A 99 8.49 -25.31 -55.00
C ASP A 99 9.44 -24.71 -56.06
N ILE A 100 9.72 -23.41 -55.97
CA ILE A 100 10.60 -22.68 -56.89
C ILE A 100 11.64 -21.86 -56.13
N LEU A 101 12.89 -22.01 -56.59
CA LEU A 101 14.07 -21.31 -56.08
C LEU A 101 14.60 -20.34 -57.14
N ILE A 102 14.49 -19.05 -56.86
CA ILE A 102 15.02 -17.94 -57.66
C ILE A 102 16.29 -17.40 -56.98
N TYR A 103 17.40 -17.37 -57.71
CA TYR A 103 18.68 -16.82 -57.24
C TYR A 103 19.29 -15.88 -58.29
N GLY A 104 19.89 -14.77 -57.86
CA GLY A 104 20.65 -13.92 -58.76
C GLY A 104 21.24 -12.65 -58.13
N LEU A 105 22.09 -11.95 -58.87
CA LEU A 105 22.79 -10.76 -58.39
C LEU A 105 22.04 -9.42 -58.61
N GLY A 106 21.03 -9.42 -59.48
CA GLY A 106 20.30 -8.24 -59.96
C GLY A 106 18.96 -8.01 -59.28
N ASN A 107 17.99 -7.47 -60.04
CA ASN A 107 16.64 -7.16 -59.57
C ASN A 107 15.57 -8.17 -60.05
N LEU A 108 14.43 -8.20 -59.35
CA LEU A 108 13.20 -8.87 -59.78
C LEU A 108 12.04 -7.86 -59.78
N GLU A 109 11.47 -7.56 -60.95
CA GLU A 109 10.34 -6.64 -61.08
C GLU A 109 9.10 -7.37 -61.62
N ILE A 110 8.06 -7.44 -60.79
CA ILE A 110 6.75 -7.95 -61.17
C ILE A 110 5.90 -6.76 -61.62
N LEU A 111 5.52 -6.71 -62.90
CA LEU A 111 4.74 -5.59 -63.42
C LEU A 111 3.34 -5.49 -62.79
N SER A 112 2.73 -4.32 -62.88
CA SER A 112 1.35 -4.09 -62.45
C SER A 112 0.39 -5.11 -63.07
N HIS A 113 -0.52 -5.66 -62.26
CA HIS A 113 -1.45 -6.74 -62.59
C HIS A 113 -0.84 -8.11 -62.94
N VAL A 114 0.47 -8.32 -62.75
CA VAL A 114 1.12 -9.63 -62.92
C VAL A 114 1.15 -10.40 -61.60
N SER A 115 0.91 -11.71 -61.67
CA SER A 115 0.85 -12.59 -60.49
C SER A 115 1.76 -13.82 -60.61
N LEU A 116 2.42 -14.20 -59.52
CA LEU A 116 3.20 -15.43 -59.38
C LEU A 116 2.49 -16.36 -58.39
N LEU A 117 1.94 -17.48 -58.87
CA LEU A 117 0.91 -18.25 -58.16
C LEU A 117 1.32 -19.74 -58.01
N CYS A 118 1.60 -20.19 -56.79
CA CYS A 118 1.63 -21.62 -56.42
C CYS A 118 0.49 -21.96 -55.44
N PRO A 119 -0.75 -22.18 -55.92
CA PRO A 119 -1.93 -22.38 -55.08
C PRO A 119 -2.04 -23.82 -54.54
N VAL A 120 -0.95 -24.33 -53.96
CA VAL A 120 -0.84 -25.68 -53.38
C VAL A 120 -0.45 -25.53 -51.90
N ASP A 121 -1.18 -26.21 -51.00
CA ASP A 121 -0.93 -26.22 -49.56
C ASP A 121 0.57 -26.48 -49.26
N GLY A 122 1.24 -25.50 -48.65
CA GLY A 122 2.65 -25.59 -48.26
C GLY A 122 3.70 -25.33 -49.36
N CYS A 123 3.31 -25.08 -50.62
CA CYS A 123 4.27 -24.82 -51.71
C CYS A 123 5.13 -23.57 -51.46
N MET A 124 6.43 -23.64 -51.75
CA MET A 124 7.42 -22.60 -51.46
C MET A 124 7.84 -21.80 -52.70
N ILE A 125 7.65 -20.49 -52.66
CA ILE A 125 8.36 -19.54 -53.54
C ILE A 125 9.48 -18.90 -52.72
N LYS A 126 10.74 -19.17 -53.09
CA LYS A 126 11.91 -18.55 -52.46
C LYS A 126 12.71 -17.75 -53.48
N ALA A 127 12.78 -16.44 -53.30
CA ALA A 127 13.57 -15.54 -54.14
C ALA A 127 14.66 -14.85 -53.33
N ASN A 128 15.91 -15.06 -53.71
CA ASN A 128 17.08 -14.45 -53.07
C ASN A 128 17.91 -13.71 -54.11
N VAL A 129 17.76 -12.38 -54.13
CA VAL A 129 18.45 -11.48 -55.07
C VAL A 129 19.29 -10.46 -54.31
N SER A 130 20.46 -10.06 -54.83
CA SER A 130 21.24 -9.00 -54.15
C SER A 130 20.83 -7.57 -54.50
N GLY A 131 20.02 -7.37 -55.55
CA GLY A 131 19.40 -6.08 -55.89
C GLY A 131 18.02 -5.90 -55.22
N ASN A 132 17.09 -5.28 -55.94
CA ASN A 132 15.77 -4.93 -55.45
C ASN A 132 14.69 -5.93 -55.91
N ILE A 133 13.65 -6.12 -55.09
CA ILE A 133 12.39 -6.74 -55.52
C ILE A 133 11.32 -5.64 -55.60
N LYS A 134 10.59 -5.59 -56.72
CA LYS A 134 9.46 -4.68 -56.90
C LYS A 134 8.19 -5.42 -57.29
N LEU A 135 7.09 -5.15 -56.59
CA LEU A 135 5.74 -5.52 -56.97
C LEU A 135 4.99 -4.26 -57.43
N GLY A 136 4.60 -4.25 -58.71
CA GLY A 136 3.80 -3.17 -59.30
C GLY A 136 2.35 -3.12 -58.80
N GLN A 137 1.58 -2.16 -59.31
CA GLN A 137 0.21 -1.90 -58.83
C GLN A 137 -0.70 -3.12 -59.11
N ASN A 138 -1.38 -3.62 -58.07
CA ASN A 138 -2.17 -4.86 -58.12
C ASN A 138 -1.37 -6.13 -58.53
N ALA A 139 -0.04 -6.13 -58.47
CA ALA A 139 0.78 -7.34 -58.66
C ALA A 139 0.70 -8.26 -57.43
N SER A 140 0.83 -9.58 -57.60
CA SER A 140 0.76 -10.50 -56.44
C SER A 140 1.73 -11.67 -56.46
N ILE A 141 2.12 -12.13 -55.27
CA ILE A 141 2.81 -13.40 -55.05
C ILE A 141 1.93 -14.23 -54.12
N VAL A 142 1.56 -15.45 -54.54
CA VAL A 142 0.64 -16.32 -53.80
C VAL A 142 1.24 -17.72 -53.68
N ALA A 143 1.56 -18.17 -52.47
CA ALA A 143 2.06 -19.52 -52.19
C ALA A 143 1.93 -19.88 -50.71
N GLY A 144 2.04 -21.16 -50.35
CA GLY A 144 2.01 -21.62 -48.95
C GLY A 144 3.19 -21.13 -48.11
N SER A 145 4.38 -21.00 -48.72
CA SER A 145 5.56 -20.33 -48.19
C SER A 145 6.05 -19.26 -49.17
N VAL A 146 6.29 -18.04 -48.71
CA VAL A 146 6.94 -16.98 -49.51
C VAL A 146 8.16 -16.44 -48.76
N ILE A 147 9.35 -16.70 -49.28
CA ILE A 147 10.64 -16.31 -48.68
C ILE A 147 11.36 -15.36 -49.63
N LEU A 148 11.40 -14.07 -49.30
CA LEU A 148 12.03 -13.03 -50.12
C LEU A 148 13.29 -12.49 -49.42
N SER A 149 14.42 -12.48 -50.12
CA SER A 149 15.67 -11.85 -49.68
C SER A 149 16.16 -10.86 -50.72
N ALA A 150 16.40 -9.61 -50.31
CA ALA A 150 16.71 -8.49 -51.19
C ALA A 150 17.51 -7.37 -50.49
N ALA A 151 18.08 -6.44 -51.26
CA ALA A 151 18.56 -5.16 -50.72
C ALA A 151 17.38 -4.27 -50.30
N ASN A 152 16.41 -4.08 -51.19
CA ASN A 152 15.15 -3.38 -50.91
C ASN A 152 13.97 -4.17 -51.47
N VAL A 153 12.81 -4.04 -50.84
CA VAL A 153 11.53 -4.60 -51.34
C VAL A 153 10.51 -3.47 -51.39
N THR A 154 9.87 -3.31 -52.56
CA THR A 154 8.88 -2.24 -52.79
C THR A 154 7.57 -2.83 -53.28
N MET A 155 6.49 -2.57 -52.55
CA MET A 155 5.14 -3.01 -52.83
C MET A 155 4.26 -1.79 -53.14
N ASP A 156 3.99 -1.57 -54.43
CA ASP A 156 3.10 -0.50 -54.90
C ASP A 156 1.64 -0.73 -54.45
N TYR A 157 0.79 0.28 -54.61
CA TYR A 157 -0.60 0.26 -54.14
C TYR A 157 -1.39 -0.98 -54.60
N LYS A 158 -2.07 -1.65 -53.65
CA LYS A 158 -2.83 -2.90 -53.84
C LYS A 158 -2.04 -4.11 -54.33
N SER A 159 -0.70 -4.07 -54.35
CA SER A 159 0.09 -5.29 -54.49
C SER A 159 -0.12 -6.22 -53.29
N SER A 160 0.16 -7.53 -53.43
CA SER A 160 0.02 -8.46 -52.32
C SER A 160 1.04 -9.59 -52.28
N ILE A 161 1.43 -9.98 -51.06
CA ILE A 161 2.13 -11.23 -50.77
C ILE A 161 1.18 -12.04 -49.90
N ASN A 162 0.64 -13.12 -50.43
CA ASN A 162 -0.50 -13.81 -49.83
C ASN A 162 -0.25 -15.31 -49.68
N SER A 163 -0.16 -15.78 -48.43
CA SER A 163 -0.12 -17.19 -48.06
C SER A 163 -1.35 -17.61 -47.26
N SER A 164 -2.43 -16.81 -47.26
CA SER A 164 -3.66 -17.12 -46.53
C SER A 164 -4.32 -18.41 -47.03
N SER A 165 -4.83 -19.23 -46.10
CA SER A 165 -5.47 -20.53 -46.39
C SER A 165 -4.61 -21.55 -47.15
N LEU A 166 -3.30 -21.33 -47.30
CA LEU A 166 -2.35 -22.20 -48.04
C LEU A 166 -1.30 -22.85 -47.13
N GLY A 167 -1.53 -22.90 -45.82
CA GLY A 167 -0.63 -23.54 -44.87
C GLY A 167 -0.45 -25.03 -45.12
N GLY A 168 0.81 -25.49 -45.11
CA GLY A 168 1.16 -26.91 -45.10
C GLY A 168 0.88 -27.57 -43.73
N PRO A 169 1.32 -28.82 -43.51
CA PRO A 169 1.15 -29.49 -42.23
C PRO A 169 1.93 -28.76 -41.11
N PRO A 170 1.36 -28.63 -39.89
CA PRO A 170 2.08 -28.07 -38.74
C PRO A 170 3.22 -29.00 -38.28
N PRO A 171 4.15 -28.53 -37.43
CA PRO A 171 5.28 -29.32 -36.95
C PRO A 171 4.86 -30.65 -36.31
N SER A 172 5.63 -31.71 -36.57
CA SER A 172 5.37 -33.05 -36.00
C SER A 172 5.29 -33.01 -34.48
N GLN A 173 4.39 -33.82 -33.90
CA GLN A 173 3.99 -33.82 -32.48
C GLN A 173 3.20 -32.58 -32.01
N THR A 174 3.01 -31.56 -32.84
CA THR A 174 2.08 -30.45 -32.55
C THR A 174 0.79 -30.61 -33.36
N SER A 175 -0.36 -30.36 -32.74
CA SER A 175 -1.65 -30.35 -33.44
C SER A 175 -2.56 -29.26 -32.88
N GLY A 176 -2.39 -28.04 -33.38
CA GLY A 176 -3.44 -27.02 -33.28
C GLY A 176 -4.67 -27.33 -34.14
N THR A 177 -4.76 -28.50 -34.78
CA THR A 177 -5.99 -28.99 -35.43
C THR A 177 -6.81 -29.78 -34.39
N PRO A 178 -8.07 -29.41 -34.11
CA PRO A 178 -8.94 -30.19 -33.22
C PRO A 178 -9.17 -31.62 -33.70
N VAL A 179 -9.27 -32.54 -32.75
CA VAL A 179 -9.48 -33.99 -33.02
C VAL A 179 -10.97 -34.36 -32.97
N ASP A 180 -11.83 -33.48 -32.46
CA ASP A 180 -13.25 -33.70 -32.26
C ASP A 180 -14.12 -33.15 -33.40
N ASN A 181 -15.08 -33.97 -33.85
CA ASN A 181 -15.98 -33.69 -34.97
C ASN A 181 -17.11 -32.69 -34.59
N VAL A 182 -16.77 -31.56 -33.97
CA VAL A 182 -17.73 -30.56 -33.47
C VAL A 182 -17.62 -29.20 -34.16
N GLY A 183 -16.71 -29.06 -35.13
CA GLY A 183 -16.46 -27.80 -35.85
C GLY A 183 -15.64 -26.78 -35.05
N ALA A 184 -14.77 -27.20 -34.14
CA ALA A 184 -13.91 -26.29 -33.38
C ALA A 184 -12.83 -25.65 -34.28
N GLY A 185 -12.39 -24.44 -33.94
CA GLY A 185 -11.37 -23.71 -34.70
C GLY A 185 -9.96 -24.23 -34.46
N GLY A 186 -9.08 -24.05 -35.45
CA GLY A 186 -7.65 -24.32 -35.31
C GLY A 186 -6.95 -23.29 -34.42
N GLY A 187 -5.88 -23.68 -33.72
CA GLY A 187 -4.98 -22.78 -32.97
C GLY A 187 -3.58 -22.70 -33.58
N HIS A 188 -2.81 -21.67 -33.23
CA HIS A 188 -1.36 -21.59 -33.57
C HIS A 188 -0.65 -20.54 -32.70
N GLY A 189 -0.93 -19.25 -32.92
CA GLY A 189 -0.44 -18.14 -32.10
C GLY A 189 -1.33 -17.92 -30.87
N GLY A 190 -2.64 -17.88 -31.10
CA GLY A 190 -3.72 -18.05 -30.12
C GLY A 190 -4.45 -19.38 -30.30
N ARG A 191 -5.25 -19.77 -29.30
CA ARG A 191 -6.12 -20.95 -29.39
C ARG A 191 -7.30 -20.70 -30.34
N GLY A 192 -7.75 -21.75 -31.03
CA GLY A 192 -9.03 -21.72 -31.74
C GLY A 192 -10.20 -21.87 -30.77
N ALA A 193 -11.39 -21.41 -31.14
CA ALA A 193 -12.57 -21.49 -30.28
C ALA A 193 -13.34 -22.81 -30.43
N SER A 194 -14.08 -23.20 -29.38
CA SER A 194 -15.03 -24.29 -29.42
C SER A 194 -16.42 -23.85 -28.93
N CYS A 195 -17.47 -24.42 -29.53
CA CYS A 195 -18.87 -24.11 -29.24
C CYS A 195 -19.61 -25.28 -28.58
N LEU A 196 -18.91 -26.05 -27.75
CA LEU A 196 -19.49 -27.13 -26.96
C LEU A 196 -20.52 -26.59 -25.96
N LYS A 197 -21.69 -27.24 -25.86
CA LYS A 197 -22.80 -26.84 -24.97
C LYS A 197 -22.79 -27.49 -23.58
N ASN A 198 -21.80 -28.34 -23.32
CA ASN A 198 -21.56 -28.96 -22.02
C ASN A 198 -20.27 -28.37 -21.42
N ASN A 199 -20.09 -28.46 -20.10
CA ASN A 199 -18.94 -27.91 -19.37
C ASN A 199 -17.61 -28.64 -19.68
N LYS A 200 -17.12 -28.51 -20.91
CA LYS A 200 -15.82 -28.97 -21.39
C LYS A 200 -15.25 -27.91 -22.33
N THR A 201 -14.12 -27.33 -21.93
CA THR A 201 -13.18 -26.54 -22.75
C THR A 201 -13.79 -25.66 -23.84
N ASN A 202 -13.88 -24.36 -23.56
CA ASN A 202 -14.32 -23.31 -24.51
C ASN A 202 -13.40 -23.16 -25.74
N TRP A 203 -12.25 -23.84 -25.77
CA TRP A 203 -11.23 -23.76 -26.81
C TRP A 203 -11.13 -25.07 -27.60
N GLY A 204 -10.61 -24.97 -28.83
CA GLY A 204 -10.45 -26.05 -29.81
C GLY A 204 -8.99 -26.45 -29.99
N GLY A 205 -8.34 -25.92 -31.02
CA GLY A 205 -6.92 -26.17 -31.27
C GLY A 205 -6.01 -25.39 -30.32
N ASP A 206 -4.97 -26.03 -29.78
CA ASP A 206 -4.00 -25.36 -28.91
C ASP A 206 -2.88 -24.63 -29.71
N VAL A 207 -2.11 -23.81 -29.01
CA VAL A 207 -0.96 -23.06 -29.55
C VAL A 207 0.30 -23.92 -29.67
N TYR A 208 1.18 -23.53 -30.58
CA TYR A 208 2.50 -24.15 -30.75
C TYR A 208 3.53 -23.12 -31.24
N SER A 209 4.79 -23.54 -31.39
CA SER A 209 5.92 -22.70 -31.82
C SER A 209 6.18 -21.47 -30.95
N TRP A 210 5.99 -21.61 -29.62
CA TRP A 210 6.30 -20.55 -28.65
C TRP A 210 7.80 -20.25 -28.57
N SER A 211 8.65 -21.28 -28.61
CA SER A 211 10.11 -21.16 -28.56
C SER A 211 10.72 -20.39 -29.74
N THR A 212 9.95 -20.16 -30.82
CA THR A 212 10.34 -19.38 -31.99
C THR A 212 9.54 -18.09 -32.14
N LEU A 213 8.97 -17.54 -31.05
CA LEU A 213 8.20 -16.28 -31.03
C LEU A 213 8.89 -15.11 -31.75
N SER A 214 10.22 -14.99 -31.63
CA SER A 214 11.01 -13.93 -32.29
C SER A 214 11.31 -14.21 -33.77
N GLN A 215 11.21 -15.46 -34.22
CA GLN A 215 11.45 -15.90 -35.61
C GLN A 215 10.41 -16.96 -36.02
N PRO A 216 9.12 -16.61 -36.17
CA PRO A 216 8.06 -17.56 -36.43
C PRO A 216 8.15 -18.09 -37.87
N LYS A 217 8.16 -19.42 -38.02
CA LYS A 217 8.31 -20.12 -39.33
C LYS A 217 7.32 -21.27 -39.55
N SER A 218 6.30 -21.39 -38.70
CA SER A 218 5.35 -22.50 -38.73
C SER A 218 4.08 -22.13 -39.48
N TYR A 219 3.57 -23.07 -40.27
CA TYR A 219 2.21 -22.98 -40.82
C TYR A 219 1.17 -22.99 -39.70
N GLY A 220 0.05 -22.29 -39.93
CA GLY A 220 -1.16 -22.42 -39.14
C GLY A 220 -1.82 -23.80 -39.35
N SER A 221 -2.73 -24.16 -38.46
CA SER A 221 -3.45 -25.42 -38.46
C SER A 221 -4.79 -25.31 -39.18
N LYS A 222 -5.33 -26.46 -39.58
CA LYS A 222 -6.69 -26.54 -40.14
C LYS A 222 -7.72 -26.55 -39.00
N GLY A 223 -8.91 -26.02 -39.26
CA GLY A 223 -10.05 -26.16 -38.34
C GLY A 223 -10.55 -27.60 -38.26
N GLY A 224 -11.22 -27.96 -37.18
CA GLY A 224 -11.87 -29.26 -37.01
C GLY A 224 -13.16 -29.35 -37.84
N GLY A 225 -13.47 -30.55 -38.34
CA GLY A 225 -14.71 -30.83 -39.05
C GLY A 225 -15.93 -31.03 -38.15
N LYS A 226 -17.11 -31.20 -38.76
CA LYS A 226 -18.35 -31.62 -38.07
C LYS A 226 -18.77 -33.07 -38.33
N SER A 227 -18.07 -33.79 -39.21
CA SER A 227 -18.36 -35.21 -39.47
C SER A 227 -17.08 -35.95 -39.83
N THR A 228 -17.09 -37.28 -39.65
CA THR A 228 -15.99 -38.16 -40.07
C THR A 228 -15.78 -38.17 -41.59
N GLU A 229 -16.77 -37.71 -42.37
CA GLU A 229 -16.70 -37.59 -43.84
C GLU A 229 -16.06 -36.27 -44.28
N LYS A 230 -16.18 -35.21 -43.46
CA LYS A 230 -15.51 -33.92 -43.61
C LYS A 230 -14.71 -33.61 -42.33
N PRO A 231 -13.56 -34.27 -42.08
CA PRO A 231 -12.85 -34.18 -40.81
C PRO A 231 -12.14 -32.83 -40.56
N TYR A 232 -12.07 -31.95 -41.56
CA TYR A 232 -11.45 -30.63 -41.48
C TYR A 232 -12.40 -29.53 -41.92
N GLY A 233 -12.25 -28.36 -41.31
CA GLY A 233 -12.86 -27.09 -41.74
C GLY A 233 -11.90 -26.29 -42.62
N GLY A 234 -11.71 -25.00 -42.31
CA GLY A 234 -10.83 -24.11 -43.06
C GLY A 234 -9.34 -24.48 -42.94
N ASN A 235 -8.57 -24.24 -44.00
CA ASN A 235 -7.11 -24.43 -44.02
C ASN A 235 -6.38 -23.43 -43.12
N GLY A 236 -5.20 -23.80 -42.60
CA GLY A 236 -4.33 -22.87 -41.89
C GLY A 236 -3.67 -21.82 -42.80
N GLY A 237 -3.18 -20.73 -42.20
CA GLY A 237 -2.36 -19.73 -42.88
C GLY A 237 -0.93 -20.22 -43.14
N GLY A 238 -0.32 -19.73 -44.22
CA GLY A 238 1.03 -20.08 -44.65
C GLY A 238 2.17 -19.41 -43.87
N HIS A 239 3.35 -19.38 -44.48
CA HIS A 239 4.54 -18.73 -43.92
C HIS A 239 5.08 -17.65 -44.87
N ILE A 240 5.41 -16.48 -44.34
CA ILE A 240 6.08 -15.40 -45.06
C ILE A 240 7.36 -15.01 -44.31
N GLU A 241 8.49 -14.94 -45.00
CA GLU A 241 9.78 -14.49 -44.48
C GLU A 241 10.36 -13.42 -45.42
N LEU A 242 10.48 -12.17 -44.93
CA LEU A 242 11.00 -11.03 -45.69
C LEU A 242 12.34 -10.57 -45.08
N ILE A 243 13.45 -10.78 -45.79
CA ILE A 243 14.81 -10.45 -45.34
C ILE A 243 15.36 -9.33 -46.22
N VAL A 244 15.24 -8.08 -45.75
CA VAL A 244 15.51 -6.87 -46.53
C VAL A 244 16.69 -6.10 -45.93
N LYS A 245 17.76 -5.88 -46.69
CA LYS A 245 19.02 -5.32 -46.13
C LYS A 245 18.97 -3.83 -45.81
N ASP A 246 18.09 -3.06 -46.45
CA ASP A 246 17.83 -1.67 -46.10
C ASP A 246 16.33 -1.38 -45.93
N THR A 247 15.60 -1.09 -47.02
CA THR A 247 14.23 -0.55 -46.95
C THR A 247 13.18 -1.50 -47.51
N LEU A 248 12.18 -1.81 -46.69
CA LEU A 248 10.92 -2.47 -47.05
C LEU A 248 9.79 -1.43 -47.07
N TYR A 249 9.14 -1.24 -48.23
CA TYR A 249 8.06 -0.29 -48.43
C TYR A 249 6.76 -1.02 -48.80
N VAL A 250 5.71 -0.88 -47.99
CA VAL A 250 4.47 -1.66 -48.06
C VAL A 250 3.24 -0.76 -48.19
N ASN A 251 2.79 -0.49 -49.42
CA ASN A 251 1.47 0.07 -49.73
C ASN A 251 0.49 -1.01 -50.27
N GLY A 252 0.85 -2.27 -50.10
CA GLY A 252 0.05 -3.45 -50.43
C GLY A 252 -0.42 -4.20 -49.17
N SER A 253 -0.62 -5.51 -49.30
CA SER A 253 -0.97 -6.38 -48.17
C SER A 253 -0.05 -7.61 -48.07
N VAL A 254 0.45 -7.91 -46.88
CA VAL A 254 1.23 -9.12 -46.56
C VAL A 254 0.37 -10.01 -45.65
N THR A 255 -0.19 -11.09 -46.17
CA THR A 255 -1.29 -11.82 -45.51
C THR A 255 -1.03 -13.32 -45.40
N ALA A 256 -1.06 -13.85 -44.18
CA ALA A 256 -0.93 -15.27 -43.85
C ALA A 256 -2.12 -15.72 -42.99
N GLU A 257 -3.35 -15.39 -43.41
CA GLU A 257 -4.57 -15.58 -42.63
C GLU A 257 -5.09 -17.03 -42.69
N GLY A 258 -5.83 -17.45 -41.67
CA GLY A 258 -6.55 -18.72 -41.68
C GLY A 258 -7.74 -18.69 -42.65
N GLY A 259 -8.00 -19.81 -43.32
CA GLY A 259 -9.16 -19.97 -44.20
C GLY A 259 -10.46 -20.23 -43.43
N ASP A 260 -11.59 -19.88 -44.05
CA ASP A 260 -12.91 -20.05 -43.45
C ASP A 260 -13.40 -21.50 -43.50
N GLY A 261 -13.97 -21.99 -42.39
CA GLY A 261 -14.70 -23.26 -42.31
C GLY A 261 -16.23 -23.13 -42.41
N GLY A 262 -16.76 -21.91 -42.29
CA GLY A 262 -18.19 -21.61 -42.42
C GLY A 262 -19.07 -22.40 -41.44
N TYR A 263 -20.22 -22.87 -41.92
CA TYR A 263 -21.18 -23.64 -41.10
C TYR A 263 -20.81 -25.12 -40.93
N ASP A 264 -19.93 -25.67 -41.77
CA ASP A 264 -19.64 -27.12 -41.83
C ASP A 264 -18.39 -27.54 -41.03
N GLY A 265 -17.54 -26.59 -40.64
CA GLY A 265 -16.34 -26.83 -39.83
C GLY A 265 -15.85 -25.56 -39.13
N GLY A 266 -14.79 -25.68 -38.33
CA GLY A 266 -14.13 -24.55 -37.70
C GLY A 266 -13.20 -23.80 -38.67
N GLY A 267 -12.87 -22.55 -38.34
CA GLY A 267 -11.88 -21.77 -39.10
C GLY A 267 -10.46 -22.28 -38.87
N GLY A 268 -9.59 -22.15 -39.87
CA GLY A 268 -8.16 -22.41 -39.71
C GLY A 268 -7.46 -21.29 -38.93
N SER A 269 -6.32 -21.57 -38.32
CA SER A 269 -5.54 -20.54 -37.60
C SER A 269 -4.63 -19.74 -38.52
N GLY A 270 -4.30 -18.52 -38.10
CA GLY A 270 -3.33 -17.68 -38.79
C GLY A 270 -1.91 -18.28 -38.80
N GLY A 271 -1.14 -17.98 -39.83
CA GLY A 271 0.20 -18.53 -40.10
C GLY A 271 1.34 -17.81 -39.37
N SER A 272 2.51 -17.77 -40.01
CA SER A 272 3.73 -17.10 -39.50
C SER A 272 4.25 -16.04 -40.46
N ILE A 273 4.41 -14.80 -40.01
CA ILE A 273 5.08 -13.73 -40.75
C ILE A 273 6.33 -13.28 -39.98
N LEU A 274 7.49 -13.35 -40.63
CA LEU A 274 8.77 -12.79 -40.15
C LEU A 274 9.24 -11.70 -41.11
N VAL A 275 9.56 -10.53 -40.57
CA VAL A 275 10.15 -9.41 -41.33
C VAL A 275 11.44 -8.98 -40.66
N TYR A 276 12.51 -8.89 -41.43
CA TYR A 276 13.79 -8.32 -41.06
C TYR A 276 14.11 -7.15 -42.00
N ALA A 277 14.25 -5.93 -41.47
CA ALA A 277 14.56 -4.73 -42.26
C ALA A 277 15.28 -3.65 -41.42
N VAL A 278 16.06 -2.77 -42.06
CA VAL A 278 16.57 -1.57 -41.37
C VAL A 278 15.47 -0.50 -41.30
N LYS A 279 14.69 -0.35 -42.37
CA LYS A 279 13.56 0.58 -42.46
C LYS A 279 12.32 -0.12 -42.98
N LEU A 280 11.24 -0.11 -42.19
CA LEU A 280 9.90 -0.52 -42.61
C LEU A 280 9.04 0.74 -42.76
N LYS A 281 8.35 0.85 -43.90
CA LYS A 281 7.55 2.03 -44.31
C LYS A 281 6.26 1.63 -45.02
N GLY A 282 5.30 2.55 -45.09
CA GLY A 282 4.09 2.46 -45.92
C GLY A 282 2.79 2.57 -45.13
N TYR A 283 1.66 2.45 -45.84
CA TYR A 283 0.30 2.52 -45.31
C TYR A 283 -0.51 1.23 -45.57
N GLY A 284 0.18 0.12 -45.85
CA GLY A 284 -0.39 -1.19 -46.09
C GLY A 284 -0.75 -1.98 -44.82
N THR A 285 -1.10 -3.25 -45.03
CA THR A 285 -1.52 -4.18 -43.96
C THR A 285 -0.59 -5.38 -43.87
N ILE A 286 -0.24 -5.81 -42.66
CA ILE A 286 0.42 -7.08 -42.37
C ILE A 286 -0.52 -7.90 -41.47
N SER A 287 -1.02 -9.04 -41.95
CA SER A 287 -2.08 -9.80 -41.26
C SER A 287 -1.78 -11.29 -41.11
N ALA A 288 -1.99 -11.82 -39.91
CA ALA A 288 -2.02 -13.24 -39.61
C ALA A 288 -3.26 -13.60 -38.78
N ALA A 289 -4.42 -13.04 -39.17
CA ALA A 289 -5.69 -13.30 -38.50
C ALA A 289 -6.17 -14.76 -38.64
N GLY A 290 -7.01 -15.22 -37.72
CA GLY A 290 -7.70 -16.52 -37.81
C GLY A 290 -8.95 -16.48 -38.70
N GLY A 291 -9.28 -17.61 -39.33
CA GLY A 291 -10.44 -17.73 -40.22
C GLY A 291 -11.79 -17.89 -39.48
N MET A 292 -12.89 -17.52 -40.13
CA MET A 292 -14.24 -17.67 -39.61
C MET A 292 -14.72 -19.13 -39.72
N GLY A 293 -15.43 -19.62 -38.71
CA GLY A 293 -16.06 -20.94 -38.81
C GLY A 293 -17.05 -21.18 -37.69
N TRP A 294 -17.46 -22.43 -37.51
CA TRP A 294 -18.38 -22.78 -36.43
C TRP A 294 -17.81 -22.40 -35.06
N GLY A 295 -16.62 -22.90 -34.72
CA GLY A 295 -15.64 -22.18 -33.90
C GLY A 295 -14.63 -21.48 -34.80
N GLY A 296 -14.33 -20.21 -34.52
CA GLY A 296 -13.34 -19.43 -35.27
C GLY A 296 -11.91 -19.82 -34.92
N GLY A 297 -11.00 -19.71 -35.90
CA GLY A 297 -9.58 -20.04 -35.72
C GLY A 297 -8.84 -19.00 -34.88
N GLY A 298 -7.79 -19.41 -34.17
CA GLY A 298 -6.90 -18.53 -33.43
C GLY A 298 -5.98 -17.72 -34.36
N GLY A 299 -5.55 -16.55 -33.91
CA GLY A 299 -4.56 -15.75 -34.63
C GLY A 299 -3.18 -16.43 -34.73
N GLY A 300 -2.38 -15.97 -35.69
CA GLY A 300 -1.05 -16.49 -35.98
C GLY A 300 0.07 -15.78 -35.22
N ARG A 301 1.29 -15.81 -35.78
CA ARG A 301 2.48 -15.16 -35.20
C ARG A 301 3.10 -14.18 -36.20
N ILE A 302 3.34 -12.95 -35.77
CA ILE A 302 4.06 -11.92 -36.53
C ILE A 302 5.29 -11.48 -35.72
N SER A 303 6.47 -11.52 -36.32
CA SER A 303 7.67 -10.89 -35.77
C SER A 303 8.21 -9.83 -36.74
N LEU A 304 8.40 -8.62 -36.24
CA LEU A 304 9.05 -7.53 -36.96
C LEU A 304 10.37 -7.17 -36.27
N ASP A 305 11.48 -7.54 -36.89
CA ASP A 305 12.82 -7.07 -36.56
C ASP A 305 13.14 -5.87 -37.44
N CYS A 306 12.84 -4.66 -36.94
CA CYS A 306 12.92 -3.43 -37.70
C CYS A 306 13.56 -2.31 -36.87
N TYR A 307 14.71 -1.79 -37.31
CA TYR A 307 15.40 -0.70 -36.62
C TYR A 307 14.56 0.60 -36.59
N SER A 308 13.90 0.91 -37.71
CA SER A 308 12.94 2.02 -37.80
C SER A 308 11.66 1.58 -38.51
N ILE A 309 10.52 1.74 -37.84
CA ILE A 309 9.19 1.65 -38.45
C ILE A 309 8.69 3.10 -38.61
N GLN A 310 8.17 3.43 -39.79
CA GLN A 310 7.69 4.77 -40.14
C GLN A 310 6.39 4.65 -40.94
N GLU A 311 5.54 5.67 -40.88
CA GLU A 311 4.16 5.63 -41.41
C GLU A 311 3.27 4.61 -40.64
N ASP A 312 1.95 4.65 -40.84
CA ASP A 312 0.98 3.98 -39.96
C ASP A 312 0.51 2.64 -40.57
N LEU A 313 1.36 1.62 -40.41
CA LEU A 313 1.10 0.27 -40.93
C LEU A 313 0.11 -0.50 -40.05
N LYS A 314 -0.96 -1.03 -40.68
CA LYS A 314 -1.95 -1.84 -39.97
C LYS A 314 -1.42 -3.26 -39.74
N ILE A 315 -1.25 -3.65 -38.47
CA ILE A 315 -0.89 -5.03 -38.08
C ILE A 315 -2.12 -5.70 -37.47
N THR A 316 -2.54 -6.86 -37.99
CA THR A 316 -3.72 -7.59 -37.51
C THR A 316 -3.38 -9.04 -37.14
N ILE A 317 -3.74 -9.43 -35.92
CA ILE A 317 -3.45 -10.75 -35.33
C ILE A 317 -4.67 -11.37 -34.61
N HIS A 318 -5.86 -10.79 -34.75
CA HIS A 318 -7.06 -11.26 -34.06
C HIS A 318 -7.46 -12.70 -34.45
N GLY A 319 -8.17 -13.38 -33.56
CA GLY A 319 -8.86 -14.62 -33.90
C GLY A 319 -10.05 -14.38 -34.83
N GLY A 320 -10.44 -15.43 -35.56
CA GLY A 320 -11.61 -15.42 -36.44
C GLY A 320 -12.92 -15.57 -35.68
N SER A 321 -14.01 -15.07 -36.25
CA SER A 321 -15.33 -15.08 -35.62
C SER A 321 -15.94 -16.49 -35.54
N SER A 322 -16.64 -16.78 -34.43
CA SER A 322 -17.40 -18.03 -34.25
C SER A 322 -18.87 -17.89 -34.63
N ILE A 323 -19.32 -18.73 -35.56
CA ILE A 323 -20.72 -18.79 -36.04
C ILE A 323 -21.61 -19.59 -35.07
N GLY A 324 -21.07 -20.63 -34.42
CA GLY A 324 -21.80 -21.48 -33.49
C GLY A 324 -21.97 -20.90 -32.08
N CYS A 325 -21.12 -19.94 -31.72
CA CYS A 325 -21.08 -19.30 -30.40
C CYS A 325 -20.50 -17.88 -30.51
N THR A 326 -21.35 -16.91 -30.86
CA THR A 326 -20.94 -15.53 -31.22
C THR A 326 -20.14 -14.78 -30.16
N GLY A 327 -20.30 -15.09 -28.87
CA GLY A 327 -19.51 -14.51 -27.79
C GLY A 327 -18.10 -15.10 -27.62
N ASN A 328 -17.81 -16.24 -28.25
CA ASN A 328 -16.55 -16.97 -28.13
C ASN A 328 -15.88 -17.18 -29.50
N SER A 329 -15.34 -16.11 -30.07
CA SER A 329 -14.46 -16.16 -31.25
C SER A 329 -13.08 -16.75 -30.90
N GLY A 330 -12.22 -17.00 -31.89
CA GLY A 330 -10.85 -17.43 -31.64
C GLY A 330 -10.05 -16.42 -30.81
N ALA A 331 -9.00 -16.89 -30.14
CA ALA A 331 -8.09 -16.01 -29.40
C ALA A 331 -7.11 -15.28 -30.33
N ALA A 332 -6.60 -14.16 -29.84
CA ALA A 332 -5.58 -13.36 -30.50
C ALA A 332 -4.27 -14.15 -30.68
N GLY A 333 -3.59 -13.89 -31.80
CA GLY A 333 -2.23 -14.30 -32.05
C GLY A 333 -1.20 -13.51 -31.25
N THR A 334 0.04 -13.48 -31.74
CA THR A 334 1.13 -12.71 -31.11
C THR A 334 1.85 -11.85 -32.13
N TYR A 335 2.00 -10.55 -31.83
CA TYR A 335 2.91 -9.66 -32.54
C TYR A 335 4.12 -9.35 -31.64
N PHE A 336 5.32 -9.73 -32.09
CA PHE A 336 6.58 -9.42 -31.41
C PHE A 336 7.38 -8.38 -32.22
N ASN A 337 7.86 -7.33 -31.56
CA ASN A 337 8.84 -6.42 -32.12
C ASN A 337 10.22 -6.81 -31.57
N ALA A 338 11.07 -7.39 -32.41
CA ALA A 338 12.33 -7.98 -31.97
C ALA A 338 13.37 -6.91 -31.56
N ASN A 339 13.48 -5.83 -32.34
CA ASN A 339 14.37 -4.70 -32.06
C ASN A 339 14.02 -3.99 -30.73
N LEU A 340 12.74 -3.86 -30.39
CA LEU A 340 12.28 -3.29 -29.10
C LEU A 340 12.14 -4.33 -27.98
N LEU A 341 12.29 -5.63 -28.28
CA LEU A 341 11.96 -6.76 -27.39
C LEU A 341 10.57 -6.61 -26.74
N SER A 342 9.53 -6.36 -27.54
CA SER A 342 8.17 -6.09 -27.04
C SER A 342 7.12 -7.01 -27.65
N LEU A 343 6.21 -7.51 -26.80
CA LEU A 343 5.09 -8.36 -27.18
C LEU A 343 3.77 -7.57 -27.12
N ARG A 344 2.96 -7.67 -28.17
CA ARG A 344 1.59 -7.18 -28.23
C ARG A 344 0.62 -8.31 -28.58
N VAL A 345 -0.47 -8.40 -27.83
CA VAL A 345 -1.61 -9.28 -28.06
C VAL A 345 -2.86 -8.40 -28.14
N SER A 346 -3.43 -8.27 -29.35
CA SER A 346 -4.68 -7.56 -29.62
C SER A 346 -5.67 -8.53 -30.26
N ASN A 347 -6.92 -8.58 -29.78
CA ASN A 347 -7.99 -9.28 -30.50
C ASN A 347 -8.86 -8.31 -31.33
N ASP A 348 -8.40 -7.08 -31.53
CA ASP A 348 -9.06 -6.05 -32.35
C ASP A 348 -10.56 -5.87 -32.03
N ASN A 349 -10.88 -5.96 -30.72
CA ASN A 349 -12.21 -5.88 -30.11
C ASN A 349 -13.14 -7.08 -30.39
N VAL A 350 -12.64 -8.14 -31.04
CA VAL A 350 -13.38 -9.39 -31.24
C VAL A 350 -13.59 -10.12 -29.89
N SER A 351 -14.85 -10.41 -29.54
CA SER A 351 -15.21 -11.08 -28.28
C SER A 351 -14.86 -12.57 -28.29
N THR A 352 -14.14 -13.00 -27.25
CA THR A 352 -13.64 -14.37 -27.07
C THR A 352 -13.81 -14.83 -25.61
N GLU A 353 -14.07 -16.13 -25.39
CA GLU A 353 -13.88 -16.86 -24.12
C GLU A 353 -12.74 -17.90 -24.23
N THR A 354 -11.93 -17.76 -25.28
CA THR A 354 -10.76 -18.54 -25.64
C THR A 354 -9.51 -17.69 -25.39
N GLU A 355 -8.41 -18.32 -24.96
CA GLU A 355 -7.22 -17.64 -24.43
C GLU A 355 -6.00 -17.76 -25.35
N THR A 356 -5.07 -16.82 -25.22
CA THR A 356 -3.71 -16.85 -25.80
C THR A 356 -2.71 -17.26 -24.71
N PRO A 357 -2.21 -18.51 -24.66
CA PRO A 357 -1.26 -18.92 -23.65
C PRO A 357 0.14 -18.36 -23.91
N LEU A 358 0.73 -17.69 -22.91
CA LEU A 358 2.13 -17.31 -22.90
C LEU A 358 2.87 -18.34 -22.04
N LEU A 359 3.67 -19.19 -22.69
CA LEU A 359 4.21 -20.40 -22.06
C LEU A 359 5.54 -20.16 -21.31
N ASP A 360 6.27 -19.10 -21.64
CA ASP A 360 7.58 -18.76 -21.05
C ASP A 360 7.91 -17.28 -21.31
N PHE A 361 8.73 -16.67 -20.45
CA PHE A 361 9.16 -15.27 -20.54
C PHE A 361 10.68 -15.19 -20.55
N SER A 362 11.27 -14.51 -21.54
CA SER A 362 12.72 -14.51 -21.70
C SER A 362 13.42 -13.83 -20.53
N THR A 363 14.30 -14.59 -19.86
CA THR A 363 15.13 -14.13 -18.74
C THR A 363 16.39 -13.40 -19.20
N SER A 364 16.84 -13.63 -20.45
CA SER A 364 18.01 -12.99 -21.04
C SER A 364 17.94 -13.04 -22.59
N PRO A 365 17.78 -11.90 -23.28
CA PRO A 365 17.51 -10.57 -22.75
C PRO A 365 16.04 -10.43 -22.27
N LEU A 366 15.84 -9.73 -21.15
CA LEU A 366 14.50 -9.38 -20.67
C LEU A 366 13.74 -8.58 -21.73
N TRP A 367 12.45 -8.89 -21.90
CA TRP A 367 11.56 -8.09 -22.74
C TRP A 367 11.38 -6.68 -22.16
N SER A 368 11.23 -5.68 -23.04
CA SER A 368 10.95 -4.30 -22.64
C SER A 368 9.51 -4.17 -22.14
N ASN A 369 8.54 -4.39 -23.02
CA ASN A 369 7.13 -4.05 -22.76
C ASN A 369 6.19 -5.17 -23.23
N VAL A 370 5.10 -5.40 -22.48
CA VAL A 370 4.03 -6.35 -22.83
C VAL A 370 2.67 -5.64 -22.84
N TYR A 371 1.97 -5.74 -23.97
CA TYR A 371 0.66 -5.12 -24.20
C TYR A 371 -0.42 -6.17 -24.45
N VAL A 372 -1.53 -6.09 -23.69
CA VAL A 372 -2.73 -6.93 -23.83
C VAL A 372 -3.93 -6.01 -24.01
N GLU A 373 -4.54 -6.01 -25.19
CA GLU A 373 -5.49 -4.96 -25.58
C GLU A 373 -6.68 -5.47 -26.41
N ASN A 374 -7.75 -4.68 -26.47
CA ASN A 374 -8.88 -4.82 -27.40
C ASN A 374 -9.52 -6.22 -27.34
N ASN A 375 -10.07 -6.59 -26.17
CA ASN A 375 -10.66 -7.90 -25.84
C ASN A 375 -9.71 -9.12 -25.93
N ALA A 376 -8.38 -8.92 -25.98
CA ALA A 376 -7.43 -10.03 -25.84
C ALA A 376 -7.52 -10.69 -24.46
N LYS A 377 -7.74 -12.01 -24.43
CA LYS A 377 -7.63 -12.84 -23.22
C LYS A 377 -6.34 -13.64 -23.27
N VAL A 378 -5.51 -13.50 -22.24
CA VAL A 378 -4.15 -14.03 -22.17
C VAL A 378 -3.99 -14.90 -20.92
N LEU A 379 -3.39 -16.07 -21.07
CA LEU A 379 -3.19 -17.04 -19.99
C LEU A 379 -1.69 -17.25 -19.72
N VAL A 380 -1.28 -17.26 -18.46
CA VAL A 380 0.05 -17.66 -17.98
C VAL A 380 -0.13 -18.95 -17.16
N PRO A 381 0.03 -20.15 -17.76
CA PRO A 381 -0.46 -21.39 -17.17
C PRO A 381 0.56 -22.13 -16.28
N LEU A 382 1.85 -21.79 -16.32
CA LEU A 382 2.88 -22.58 -15.61
C LEU A 382 2.84 -22.33 -14.10
N VAL A 383 2.87 -23.42 -13.34
CA VAL A 383 3.13 -23.40 -11.89
C VAL A 383 4.48 -22.73 -11.65
N TRP A 384 4.51 -21.72 -10.77
CA TRP A 384 5.69 -20.89 -10.48
C TRP A 384 6.24 -20.09 -11.68
N SER A 385 5.35 -19.42 -12.42
CA SER A 385 5.77 -18.45 -13.45
C SER A 385 6.30 -17.15 -12.83
N ARG A 386 7.48 -16.71 -13.31
CA ARG A 386 8.01 -15.35 -13.09
C ARG A 386 7.91 -14.53 -14.39
N VAL A 387 6.96 -13.61 -14.43
CA VAL A 387 6.78 -12.64 -15.51
C VAL A 387 7.64 -11.42 -15.20
N GLN A 388 8.82 -11.32 -15.82
CA GLN A 388 9.73 -10.18 -15.64
C GLN A 388 9.91 -9.41 -16.95
N VAL A 389 9.67 -8.09 -16.91
CA VAL A 389 9.95 -7.15 -17.99
C VAL A 389 10.82 -6.00 -17.49
N ARG A 390 11.50 -5.32 -18.41
CA ARG A 390 12.37 -4.16 -18.13
C ARG A 390 11.62 -2.83 -18.09
N GLY A 391 10.45 -2.75 -18.71
CA GLY A 391 9.61 -1.55 -18.83
C GLY A 391 8.20 -1.80 -18.31
N GLN A 392 7.19 -1.62 -19.16
CA GLN A 392 5.78 -1.63 -18.77
C GLN A 392 5.06 -2.95 -19.08
N ILE A 393 4.15 -3.36 -18.19
CA ILE A 393 3.05 -4.28 -18.50
C ILE A 393 1.77 -3.44 -18.60
N SER A 394 0.99 -3.66 -19.65
CA SER A 394 -0.14 -2.80 -20.02
C SER A 394 -1.34 -3.63 -20.44
N VAL A 395 -2.48 -3.45 -19.77
CA VAL A 395 -3.73 -4.17 -20.03
C VAL A 395 -4.87 -3.18 -20.25
N TYR A 396 -5.40 -3.11 -21.47
CA TYR A 396 -6.32 -2.04 -21.92
C TYR A 396 -7.56 -2.59 -22.65
N ASN A 397 -8.62 -1.78 -22.75
CA ASN A 397 -9.76 -1.97 -23.67
C ASN A 397 -10.36 -3.40 -23.62
N GLY A 398 -10.85 -3.84 -22.45
CA GLY A 398 -11.40 -5.19 -22.26
C GLY A 398 -10.36 -6.32 -22.23
N GLY A 399 -9.07 -5.99 -22.28
CA GLY A 399 -7.97 -6.94 -22.13
C GLY A 399 -8.03 -7.67 -20.78
N SER A 400 -7.71 -8.97 -20.80
CA SER A 400 -7.68 -9.82 -19.61
C SER A 400 -6.38 -10.60 -19.54
N LEU A 401 -5.69 -10.55 -18.41
CA LEU A 401 -4.49 -11.34 -18.12
C LEU A 401 -4.76 -12.29 -16.96
N ILE A 402 -4.62 -13.59 -17.20
CA ILE A 402 -5.03 -14.68 -16.31
C ILE A 402 -3.78 -15.46 -15.90
N PHE A 403 -3.58 -15.64 -14.60
CA PHE A 403 -2.48 -16.41 -14.03
C PHE A 403 -3.00 -17.70 -13.39
N GLY A 404 -2.47 -18.84 -13.81
CA GLY A 404 -2.89 -20.16 -13.33
C GLY A 404 -4.23 -20.63 -13.89
N LEU A 405 -4.71 -21.77 -13.37
CA LEU A 405 -5.92 -22.43 -13.80
C LEU A 405 -6.94 -22.46 -12.66
N SER A 406 -8.21 -22.20 -12.95
CA SER A 406 -9.32 -22.18 -11.98
C SER A 406 -9.42 -23.45 -11.13
N ASP A 407 -9.08 -24.58 -11.72
CA ASP A 407 -9.22 -25.90 -11.13
C ASP A 407 -8.04 -26.25 -10.21
N PHE A 408 -6.94 -25.48 -10.30
CA PHE A 408 -5.68 -25.69 -9.58
C PHE A 408 -5.09 -24.39 -8.99
N PRO A 409 -5.80 -23.68 -8.08
CA PRO A 409 -5.36 -22.40 -7.48
C PRO A 409 -4.27 -22.58 -6.39
N ILE A 410 -3.25 -23.39 -6.68
CA ILE A 410 -2.15 -23.79 -5.77
C ILE A 410 -0.80 -23.14 -6.12
N SER A 411 -0.75 -22.39 -7.22
CA SER A 411 0.49 -21.80 -7.75
C SER A 411 0.83 -20.48 -7.05
N GLU A 412 2.10 -20.07 -7.13
CA GLU A 412 2.55 -18.73 -6.77
C GLU A 412 3.13 -18.06 -8.01
N PHE A 413 2.71 -16.83 -8.29
CA PHE A 413 3.06 -16.08 -9.50
C PHE A 413 3.80 -14.80 -9.15
N GLU A 414 4.90 -14.52 -9.85
CA GLU A 414 5.68 -13.29 -9.65
C GLU A 414 5.60 -12.41 -10.90
N LEU A 415 5.21 -11.14 -10.73
CA LEU A 415 5.17 -10.12 -11.77
C LEU A 415 6.13 -8.98 -11.40
N VAL A 416 7.16 -8.77 -12.23
CA VAL A 416 8.19 -7.74 -12.04
C VAL A 416 8.24 -6.82 -13.26
N ALA A 417 8.03 -5.53 -13.04
CA ALA A 417 8.05 -4.50 -14.09
C ALA A 417 8.51 -3.14 -13.51
N GLU A 418 8.78 -2.16 -14.37
CA GLU A 418 8.85 -0.76 -13.90
C GLU A 418 7.44 -0.23 -13.62
N GLU A 419 6.50 -0.50 -14.54
CA GLU A 419 5.13 0.03 -14.50
C GLU A 419 4.10 -1.07 -14.80
N LEU A 420 3.01 -1.11 -14.04
CA LEU A 420 1.81 -1.87 -14.35
C LEU A 420 0.64 -0.90 -14.58
N LEU A 421 0.13 -0.88 -15.81
CA LEU A 421 -0.86 0.06 -16.30
C LEU A 421 -2.14 -0.68 -16.71
N MET A 422 -3.29 -0.26 -16.19
CA MET A 422 -4.58 -0.91 -16.42
C MET A 422 -5.68 0.12 -16.72
N SER A 423 -6.38 -0.04 -17.85
CA SER A 423 -7.61 0.68 -18.16
C SER A 423 -8.68 -0.26 -18.68
N ASP A 424 -9.88 -0.25 -18.08
CA ASP A 424 -11.06 -0.99 -18.54
C ASP A 424 -10.77 -2.49 -18.71
N SER A 425 -10.02 -3.06 -17.75
CA SER A 425 -9.31 -4.33 -17.91
C SER A 425 -9.22 -5.17 -16.63
N ILE A 426 -8.93 -6.47 -16.77
CA ILE A 426 -8.97 -7.42 -15.66
C ILE A 426 -7.66 -8.22 -15.57
N ILE A 427 -7.09 -8.29 -14.37
CA ILE A 427 -6.13 -9.35 -14.00
C ILE A 427 -6.86 -10.37 -13.10
N LYS A 428 -6.73 -11.65 -13.43
CA LYS A 428 -7.22 -12.77 -12.59
C LYS A 428 -6.05 -13.65 -12.18
N VAL A 429 -6.01 -14.09 -10.93
CA VAL A 429 -4.97 -14.98 -10.41
C VAL A 429 -5.61 -16.13 -9.65
N PHE A 430 -5.24 -17.35 -10.01
CA PHE A 430 -5.64 -18.59 -9.33
C PHE A 430 -4.44 -19.12 -8.52
N GLY A 431 -4.33 -18.68 -7.27
CA GLY A 431 -3.17 -18.92 -6.40
C GLY A 431 -2.69 -17.64 -5.70
N ALA A 432 -1.42 -17.63 -5.29
CA ALA A 432 -0.76 -16.46 -4.70
C ALA A 432 -0.20 -15.53 -5.78
N PHE A 433 -0.33 -14.22 -5.58
CA PHE A 433 0.22 -13.20 -6.47
C PHE A 433 1.28 -12.36 -5.77
N ARG A 434 2.49 -12.29 -6.33
CA ARG A 434 3.54 -11.34 -5.97
C ARG A 434 3.74 -10.35 -7.10
N VAL A 435 3.60 -9.06 -6.81
CA VAL A 435 3.86 -7.96 -7.74
C VAL A 435 5.00 -7.12 -7.18
N ALA A 436 5.98 -6.78 -8.01
CA ALA A 436 7.05 -5.85 -7.68
C ALA A 436 7.20 -4.83 -8.82
N VAL A 437 6.64 -3.63 -8.61
CA VAL A 437 6.64 -2.53 -9.57
C VAL A 437 7.04 -1.21 -8.93
N LYS A 438 7.38 -0.19 -9.73
CA LYS A 438 7.51 1.19 -9.23
C LYS A 438 6.18 1.92 -9.28
N MET A 439 5.43 1.72 -10.36
CA MET A 439 4.15 2.39 -10.62
C MET A 439 3.03 1.35 -10.81
N LEU A 440 1.90 1.54 -10.12
CA LEU A 440 0.64 0.83 -10.36
C LEU A 440 -0.44 1.87 -10.63
N LEU A 441 -0.95 1.92 -11.87
CA LEU A 441 -2.02 2.84 -12.28
C LEU A 441 -3.20 2.03 -12.79
N MET A 442 -4.36 2.18 -12.14
CA MET A 442 -5.59 1.46 -12.47
C MET A 442 -6.74 2.44 -12.73
N TRP A 443 -7.49 2.21 -13.80
CA TRP A 443 -8.63 3.01 -14.23
C TRP A 443 -9.78 2.11 -14.69
N ASN A 444 -10.91 2.06 -13.98
CA ASN A 444 -12.03 1.16 -14.28
C ASN A 444 -11.60 -0.32 -14.47
N SER A 445 -10.58 -0.72 -13.70
CA SER A 445 -9.88 -2.01 -13.84
C SER A 445 -9.90 -2.82 -12.55
N THR A 446 -9.93 -4.15 -12.69
CA THR A 446 -10.02 -5.10 -11.57
C THR A 446 -8.79 -6.02 -11.49
N ILE A 447 -8.23 -6.18 -10.29
CA ILE A 447 -7.31 -7.28 -9.94
C ILE A 447 -8.07 -8.23 -8.99
N GLN A 448 -8.30 -9.47 -9.43
CA GLN A 448 -9.02 -10.49 -8.67
C GLN A 448 -8.09 -11.67 -8.37
N ILE A 449 -7.88 -11.95 -7.09
CA ILE A 449 -6.99 -13.00 -6.60
C ILE A 449 -7.82 -14.07 -5.86
N ASP A 450 -7.92 -15.25 -6.46
CA ASP A 450 -8.53 -16.44 -5.89
C ASP A 450 -7.42 -17.40 -5.42
N GLY A 451 -7.01 -17.24 -4.16
CA GLY A 451 -6.11 -18.18 -3.50
C GLY A 451 -6.91 -19.36 -2.95
N SER A 452 -6.41 -20.58 -3.15
CA SER A 452 -7.05 -21.77 -2.59
C SER A 452 -7.25 -21.65 -1.07
N LYS A 453 -8.35 -22.22 -0.55
CA LYS A 453 -8.57 -22.43 0.89
C LYS A 453 -7.53 -23.37 1.55
N SER A 454 -6.57 -23.90 0.77
CA SER A 454 -5.41 -24.65 1.23
C SER A 454 -4.41 -23.76 1.99
N THR A 455 -4.00 -24.21 3.18
CA THR A 455 -2.97 -23.55 4.01
C THR A 455 -1.56 -23.58 3.44
N VAL A 456 -1.38 -24.15 2.23
CA VAL A 456 -0.09 -24.21 1.50
C VAL A 456 0.16 -22.93 0.68
N VAL A 457 -0.88 -22.17 0.33
CA VAL A 457 -0.76 -21.00 -0.56
C VAL A 457 -0.28 -19.76 0.21
N SER A 458 0.82 -19.17 -0.25
CA SER A 458 1.40 -17.93 0.27
C SER A 458 0.40 -16.76 0.30
N ALA A 459 0.58 -15.82 1.24
CA ALA A 459 -0.12 -14.54 1.18
C ALA A 459 0.26 -13.76 -0.10
N SER A 460 -0.71 -13.07 -0.69
CA SER A 460 -0.46 -12.25 -1.89
C SER A 460 0.11 -10.88 -1.50
N VAL A 461 1.08 -10.41 -2.26
CA VAL A 461 1.95 -9.27 -1.92
C VAL A 461 2.12 -8.34 -3.13
N LEU A 462 1.72 -7.09 -2.99
CA LEU A 462 1.91 -6.04 -4.00
C LEU A 462 2.92 -5.01 -3.47
N GLU A 463 4.17 -5.09 -3.93
CA GLU A 463 5.20 -4.07 -3.72
C GLU A 463 5.12 -3.02 -4.85
N VAL A 464 4.76 -1.78 -4.49
CA VAL A 464 4.64 -0.64 -5.40
C VAL A 464 5.50 0.52 -4.90
N ARG A 465 6.72 0.65 -5.42
CA ARG A 465 7.75 1.51 -4.79
C ARG A 465 7.39 2.98 -4.73
N ASN A 466 6.84 3.57 -5.80
CA ASN A 466 6.68 5.01 -5.91
C ASN A 466 5.21 5.47 -5.85
N LEU A 467 4.31 4.84 -6.60
CA LEU A 467 2.94 5.33 -6.78
C LEU A 467 1.95 4.20 -7.07
N ALA A 468 0.94 4.05 -6.21
CA ALA A 468 -0.26 3.26 -6.46
C ALA A 468 -1.47 4.20 -6.55
N VAL A 469 -2.13 4.27 -7.71
CA VAL A 469 -3.34 5.09 -7.92
C VAL A 469 -4.44 4.24 -8.54
N LEU A 470 -5.59 4.21 -7.87
CA LEU A 470 -6.85 3.66 -8.35
C LEU A 470 -7.77 4.82 -8.75
N ARG A 471 -8.55 4.63 -9.83
CA ARG A 471 -9.56 5.56 -10.36
C ARG A 471 -10.76 4.84 -10.99
N GLN A 472 -11.89 5.54 -10.98
CA GLN A 472 -13.14 5.17 -11.68
C GLN A 472 -13.59 3.74 -11.39
N SER A 473 -13.87 3.41 -10.13
CA SER A 473 -14.32 2.10 -9.69
C SER A 473 -13.29 0.97 -9.89
N SER A 474 -12.01 1.29 -9.70
CA SER A 474 -10.93 0.30 -9.77
C SER A 474 -10.84 -0.55 -8.51
N VAL A 475 -10.78 -1.87 -8.64
CA VAL A 475 -10.88 -2.81 -7.51
C VAL A 475 -9.69 -3.77 -7.45
N ILE A 476 -9.04 -3.87 -6.30
CA ILE A 476 -8.14 -4.97 -5.95
C ILE A 476 -8.87 -5.85 -4.92
N SER A 477 -9.01 -7.15 -5.18
CA SER A 477 -9.71 -8.07 -4.29
C SER A 477 -8.97 -9.39 -4.13
N SER A 478 -8.90 -9.89 -2.90
CA SER A 478 -8.44 -11.24 -2.59
C SER A 478 -9.32 -11.93 -1.55
N ASN A 479 -9.57 -13.23 -1.74
CA ASN A 479 -10.21 -14.11 -0.76
C ASN A 479 -9.25 -14.66 0.32
N THR A 480 -7.97 -14.29 0.26
CA THR A 480 -6.94 -14.67 1.24
C THR A 480 -6.24 -13.44 1.82
N ASN A 481 -5.05 -13.59 2.40
CA ASN A 481 -4.28 -12.51 2.99
C ASN A 481 -3.63 -11.67 1.88
N LEU A 482 -3.87 -10.36 1.90
CA LEU A 482 -3.36 -9.39 0.94
C LEU A 482 -2.47 -8.34 1.65
N GLY A 483 -1.22 -8.21 1.22
CA GLY A 483 -0.31 -7.16 1.66
C GLY A 483 0.02 -6.18 0.55
N LEU A 484 -0.17 -4.89 0.79
CA LEU A 484 0.35 -3.81 -0.07
C LEU A 484 1.51 -3.12 0.67
N TYR A 485 2.63 -2.99 -0.02
CA TYR A 485 3.85 -2.36 0.48
C TYR A 485 4.30 -1.32 -0.55
N GLY A 486 4.79 -0.16 -0.13
CA GLY A 486 5.33 0.84 -1.04
C GLY A 486 6.13 1.90 -0.31
N GLN A 487 6.89 2.75 -1.01
CA GLN A 487 7.75 3.77 -0.38
C GLN A 487 7.29 5.21 -0.70
N GLY A 488 6.23 5.35 -1.50
CA GLY A 488 5.63 6.62 -1.89
C GLY A 488 4.14 6.69 -1.57
N LEU A 489 3.31 6.99 -2.56
CA LEU A 489 1.89 7.33 -2.36
C LEU A 489 0.95 6.17 -2.71
N LEU A 490 -0.08 5.94 -1.88
CA LEU A 490 -1.23 5.09 -2.20
C LEU A 490 -2.49 5.95 -2.21
N GLN A 491 -3.17 6.04 -3.35
CA GLN A 491 -4.37 6.85 -3.51
C GLN A 491 -5.52 6.05 -4.15
N LEU A 492 -6.67 6.04 -3.48
CA LEU A 492 -7.96 5.68 -4.07
C LEU A 492 -8.70 7.00 -4.30
N THR A 493 -9.17 7.27 -5.52
CA THR A 493 -9.59 8.64 -5.92
C THR A 493 -10.86 8.74 -6.76
N GLY A 494 -11.48 7.60 -7.11
CA GLY A 494 -12.79 7.53 -7.74
C GLY A 494 -13.83 6.85 -6.84
N ASP A 495 -15.10 7.16 -7.13
CA ASP A 495 -16.24 6.45 -6.56
C ASP A 495 -16.16 4.95 -6.90
N GLY A 496 -16.38 4.11 -5.90
CA GLY A 496 -16.33 2.65 -6.05
C GLY A 496 -14.92 2.05 -6.08
N ASP A 497 -13.84 2.85 -6.06
CA ASP A 497 -12.48 2.32 -5.94
C ASP A 497 -12.35 1.52 -4.65
N ALA A 498 -11.84 0.29 -4.70
CA ALA A 498 -11.77 -0.55 -3.51
C ALA A 498 -10.52 -1.43 -3.43
N ILE A 499 -10.03 -1.63 -2.21
CA ILE A 499 -9.00 -2.64 -1.91
C ILE A 499 -9.56 -3.54 -0.81
N LYS A 500 -9.78 -4.82 -1.14
CA LYS A 500 -10.48 -5.81 -0.32
C LYS A 500 -9.62 -7.05 -0.09
N GLY A 501 -9.55 -7.53 1.14
CA GLY A 501 -8.88 -8.78 1.50
C GLY A 501 -9.59 -9.53 2.61
N GLN A 502 -9.30 -10.82 2.79
CA GLN A 502 -9.72 -11.54 3.99
C GLN A 502 -8.93 -11.06 5.23
N ARG A 503 -7.65 -10.79 5.03
CA ARG A 503 -6.87 -9.84 5.85
C ARG A 503 -6.14 -8.89 4.92
N LEU A 504 -6.00 -7.63 5.33
CA LEU A 504 -5.34 -6.58 4.58
C LEU A 504 -4.29 -5.90 5.44
N SER A 505 -3.04 -5.82 4.95
CA SER A 505 -2.02 -4.95 5.55
C SER A 505 -1.53 -3.95 4.52
N LEU A 506 -1.50 -2.67 4.89
CA LEU A 506 -0.84 -1.60 4.16
C LEU A 506 0.41 -1.18 4.95
N SER A 507 1.58 -1.10 4.31
CA SER A 507 2.75 -0.58 5.00
C SER A 507 3.78 0.15 4.14
N LEU A 508 4.65 0.89 4.82
CA LEU A 508 5.80 1.67 4.30
C LEU A 508 5.45 2.92 3.46
N PHE A 509 4.20 3.05 3.00
CA PHE A 509 3.74 4.20 2.20
C PHE A 509 3.91 5.52 2.96
N TYR A 510 4.44 6.55 2.29
CA TYR A 510 4.57 7.88 2.87
C TYR A 510 3.19 8.49 3.22
N ASN A 511 2.23 8.38 2.31
CA ASN A 511 0.86 8.85 2.51
C ASN A 511 -0.15 7.86 1.89
N VAL A 512 -1.20 7.56 2.64
CA VAL A 512 -2.35 6.75 2.20
C VAL A 512 -3.60 7.63 2.20
N THR A 513 -4.17 7.87 1.02
CA THR A 513 -5.42 8.64 0.86
C THR A 513 -6.56 7.74 0.37
N VAL A 514 -7.56 7.51 1.22
CA VAL A 514 -8.85 6.88 0.85
C VAL A 514 -9.83 7.99 0.51
N GLY A 515 -9.98 8.31 -0.78
CA GLY A 515 -10.83 9.41 -1.26
C GLY A 515 -12.34 9.15 -1.09
N PRO A 516 -13.18 10.18 -1.36
CA PRO A 516 -14.63 10.04 -1.33
C PRO A 516 -15.12 8.90 -2.23
N GLY A 517 -16.13 8.16 -1.78
CA GLY A 517 -16.68 7.02 -2.51
C GLY A 517 -15.78 5.78 -2.59
N SER A 518 -14.52 5.86 -2.14
CA SER A 518 -13.58 4.73 -2.10
C SER A 518 -13.73 3.88 -0.83
N LEU A 519 -13.35 2.60 -0.89
CA LEU A 519 -13.56 1.59 0.15
C LEU A 519 -12.32 0.72 0.43
N LEU A 520 -11.73 0.86 1.62
CA LEU A 520 -10.71 -0.04 2.15
C LEU A 520 -11.37 -1.06 3.08
N GLN A 521 -11.19 -2.37 2.83
CA GLN A 521 -11.97 -3.40 3.54
C GLN A 521 -11.19 -4.69 3.86
N ALA A 522 -11.25 -5.11 5.12
CA ALA A 522 -11.01 -6.51 5.52
C ALA A 522 -11.68 -6.82 6.87
N PRO A 523 -12.43 -7.93 7.04
CA PRO A 523 -12.59 -9.04 6.09
C PRO A 523 -13.58 -8.75 4.96
N LEU A 524 -13.78 -9.73 4.08
CA LEU A 524 -14.84 -9.71 3.06
C LEU A 524 -16.24 -9.74 3.72
N ASP A 525 -17.29 -9.51 2.91
CA ASP A 525 -18.65 -9.33 3.39
C ASP A 525 -19.46 -10.62 3.65
N ASP A 526 -18.88 -11.79 3.42
CA ASP A 526 -19.46 -13.07 3.80
C ASP A 526 -19.21 -13.43 5.28
N ASP A 527 -20.19 -14.10 5.90
CA ASP A 527 -20.15 -14.38 7.34
C ASP A 527 -19.11 -15.45 7.72
N ASP A 528 -18.74 -16.34 6.78
CA ASP A 528 -17.61 -17.26 6.92
C ASP A 528 -16.29 -16.49 7.10
N SER A 529 -16.03 -15.52 6.21
CA SER A 529 -14.86 -14.63 6.27
C SER A 529 -14.82 -13.82 7.57
N ARG A 530 -15.95 -13.22 7.98
CA ARG A 530 -16.08 -12.45 9.23
C ARG A 530 -15.79 -13.32 10.45
N GLY A 531 -16.47 -14.46 10.57
CA GLY A 531 -16.28 -15.39 11.68
C GLY A 531 -14.86 -15.95 11.75
N THR A 532 -14.22 -16.22 10.60
CA THR A 532 -12.85 -16.75 10.54
C THR A 532 -11.82 -15.81 11.17
N VAL A 533 -11.99 -14.48 11.09
CA VAL A 533 -11.06 -13.55 11.76
C VAL A 533 -11.32 -13.47 13.27
N THR A 534 -12.57 -13.33 13.70
CA THR A 534 -12.89 -13.00 15.11
C THR A 534 -12.89 -14.21 16.05
N LYS A 535 -13.07 -15.43 15.53
CA LYS A 535 -13.20 -16.69 16.30
C LYS A 535 -12.16 -16.93 17.39
N HIS A 536 -10.91 -16.52 17.19
CA HIS A 536 -9.84 -16.73 18.18
C HIS A 536 -9.86 -15.74 19.35
N LEU A 537 -10.67 -14.67 19.27
CA LEU A 537 -10.69 -13.57 20.22
C LEU A 537 -12.03 -13.44 20.97
N CYS A 538 -13.12 -13.99 20.43
CA CYS A 538 -14.46 -13.90 21.04
C CYS A 538 -14.58 -14.58 22.42
N ASP A 539 -13.80 -15.64 22.65
CA ASP A 539 -13.73 -16.36 23.93
C ASP A 539 -12.56 -15.89 24.82
N ALA A 540 -11.75 -14.92 24.37
CA ALA A 540 -10.49 -14.55 25.00
C ALA A 540 -10.58 -13.24 25.80
N GLN A 541 -10.50 -13.33 27.14
CA GLN A 541 -10.34 -12.18 28.04
C GLN A 541 -8.90 -11.61 28.10
N ARG A 542 -8.00 -12.03 27.21
CA ARG A 542 -6.59 -11.63 27.23
C ARG A 542 -6.24 -10.85 25.98
N CYS A 543 -5.87 -9.58 26.15
CA CYS A 543 -5.38 -8.73 25.08
C CYS A 543 -4.21 -9.41 24.31
N PRO A 544 -4.30 -9.55 22.97
CA PRO A 544 -3.19 -9.96 22.14
C PRO A 544 -1.99 -9.02 22.30
N ILE A 545 -0.79 -9.59 22.47
CA ILE A 545 0.43 -8.80 22.67
C ILE A 545 0.74 -7.93 21.44
N ASP A 546 0.40 -8.42 20.24
CA ASP A 546 0.54 -7.71 18.95
C ASP A 546 -0.21 -6.37 18.87
N LEU A 547 -1.21 -6.14 19.73
CA LEU A 547 -1.99 -4.89 19.78
C LEU A 547 -1.44 -3.87 20.79
N ILE A 548 -0.58 -4.29 21.72
CA ILE A 548 0.04 -3.41 22.73
C ILE A 548 1.50 -3.10 22.33
N THR A 549 2.22 -4.13 21.89
CA THR A 549 3.60 -4.11 21.42
C THR A 549 3.70 -4.87 20.09
N PRO A 550 3.21 -4.27 18.98
CA PRO A 550 3.32 -4.86 17.65
C PRO A 550 4.78 -5.14 17.22
N PRO A 551 5.01 -6.17 16.37
CA PRO A 551 6.32 -6.41 15.78
C PRO A 551 6.69 -5.31 14.78
N ASP A 552 7.91 -4.79 14.89
CA ASP A 552 8.37 -3.65 14.08
C ASP A 552 8.34 -3.91 12.57
N ASP A 553 8.49 -5.15 12.12
CA ASP A 553 8.68 -5.53 10.71
C ASP A 553 7.42 -5.44 9.84
N CYS A 554 6.23 -5.45 10.45
CA CYS A 554 4.94 -5.21 9.78
C CYS A 554 4.60 -6.07 8.55
N HIS A 555 5.29 -7.19 8.35
CA HIS A 555 4.95 -8.15 7.29
C HIS A 555 3.65 -8.91 7.59
N VAL A 556 2.93 -9.24 6.52
CA VAL A 556 1.76 -10.13 6.55
C VAL A 556 2.18 -11.53 7.00
N ASN A 557 2.00 -11.82 8.28
CA ASN A 557 2.15 -13.15 8.86
C ASN A 557 0.77 -13.74 9.21
N TYR A 558 0.58 -15.03 8.96
CA TYR A 558 -0.68 -15.75 9.16
C TYR A 558 -1.11 -15.83 10.64
N THR A 559 -0.18 -15.65 11.57
CA THR A 559 -0.42 -15.67 13.03
C THR A 559 -1.14 -14.43 13.56
N LEU A 560 -1.17 -13.32 12.80
CA LEU A 560 -1.51 -12.00 13.36
C LEU A 560 -3.01 -11.82 13.64
N SER A 561 -3.31 -11.10 14.71
CA SER A 561 -4.65 -11.04 15.33
C SER A 561 -5.66 -10.09 14.68
N PHE A 562 -5.29 -9.35 13.62
CA PHE A 562 -6.10 -8.28 13.04
C PHE A 562 -6.76 -8.66 11.70
N SER A 563 -7.78 -7.88 11.29
CA SER A 563 -8.33 -7.95 9.93
C SER A 563 -7.69 -6.93 9.00
N LEU A 564 -7.49 -5.70 9.48
CA LEU A 564 -6.95 -4.59 8.71
C LEU A 564 -5.82 -3.89 9.49
N GLN A 565 -4.62 -3.88 8.92
CA GLN A 565 -3.43 -3.25 9.52
C GLN A 565 -2.93 -2.10 8.64
N ILE A 566 -2.51 -1.01 9.27
CA ILE A 566 -1.71 0.05 8.66
C ILE A 566 -0.45 0.25 9.50
N CYS A 567 0.72 0.30 8.86
CA CYS A 567 2.01 0.40 9.53
C CYS A 567 3.05 1.26 8.78
N ARG A 568 3.87 2.03 9.50
CA ARG A 568 4.97 2.84 8.93
C ARG A 568 4.44 3.75 7.81
N VAL A 569 3.43 4.56 8.15
CA VAL A 569 2.82 5.56 7.26
C VAL A 569 2.89 6.92 7.94
N GLU A 570 3.42 7.97 7.29
CA GLU A 570 3.44 9.29 7.93
C GLU A 570 2.01 9.81 8.09
N ASP A 571 1.30 10.01 6.97
CA ASP A 571 -0.04 10.59 6.97
C ASP A 571 -1.09 9.63 6.37
N LEU A 572 -2.18 9.41 7.12
CA LEU A 572 -3.36 8.65 6.67
C LEU A 572 -4.56 9.60 6.58
N VAL A 573 -5.13 9.75 5.38
CA VAL A 573 -6.29 10.62 5.13
C VAL A 573 -7.47 9.77 4.64
N VAL A 574 -8.62 9.91 5.31
CA VAL A 574 -9.82 9.11 5.07
C VAL A 574 -11.01 10.03 4.80
N SER A 575 -11.37 10.21 3.54
CA SER A 575 -12.60 10.87 3.07
C SER A 575 -13.63 9.87 2.53
N GLY A 576 -13.22 8.61 2.31
CA GLY A 576 -14.10 7.47 2.02
C GLY A 576 -14.32 6.57 3.24
N ILE A 577 -14.49 5.27 3.00
CA ILE A 577 -14.81 4.28 4.03
C ILE A 577 -13.63 3.33 4.27
N MET A 578 -13.21 3.20 5.53
CA MET A 578 -12.37 2.09 6.03
C MET A 578 -13.23 1.15 6.88
N LYS A 579 -13.36 -0.12 6.49
CA LYS A 579 -14.21 -1.12 7.14
C LYS A 579 -13.40 -2.34 7.60
N GLY A 580 -13.54 -2.74 8.87
CA GLY A 580 -12.94 -4.01 9.32
C GLY A 580 -13.21 -4.42 10.77
N SER A 581 -13.19 -5.74 11.03
CA SER A 581 -13.42 -6.34 12.36
C SER A 581 -12.41 -5.88 13.41
N ILE A 582 -11.13 -5.83 13.05
CA ILE A 582 -10.03 -5.41 13.91
C ILE A 582 -9.11 -4.53 13.08
N ILE A 583 -9.29 -3.22 13.25
CA ILE A 583 -8.51 -2.17 12.59
C ILE A 583 -7.35 -1.79 13.50
N HIS A 584 -6.11 -1.98 13.05
CA HIS A 584 -4.90 -1.65 13.81
C HIS A 584 -3.99 -0.71 13.01
N ILE A 585 -3.98 0.57 13.37
CA ILE A 585 -3.15 1.61 12.74
C ILE A 585 -2.02 1.93 13.72
N HIS A 586 -0.77 1.56 13.42
CA HIS A 586 0.34 1.74 14.36
C HIS A 586 1.60 2.23 13.65
N ARG A 587 2.52 2.84 14.41
CA ARG A 587 3.72 3.49 13.84
C ARG A 587 3.33 4.42 12.66
N ALA A 588 2.27 5.19 12.90
CA ALA A 588 1.77 6.24 12.01
C ALA A 588 1.89 7.61 12.70
N ARG A 589 2.04 8.69 11.94
CA ARG A 589 2.30 10.02 12.50
C ARG A 589 1.04 10.86 12.62
N THR A 590 0.23 10.96 11.57
CA THR A 590 -1.09 11.60 11.62
C THR A 590 -2.18 10.72 11.02
N VAL A 591 -3.38 10.79 11.61
CA VAL A 591 -4.60 10.20 11.05
C VAL A 591 -5.65 11.32 10.98
N VAL A 592 -6.21 11.51 9.79
CA VAL A 592 -7.25 12.51 9.52
C VAL A 592 -8.46 11.81 8.93
N VAL A 593 -9.61 11.87 9.62
CA VAL A 593 -10.90 11.43 9.08
C VAL A 593 -11.68 12.67 8.68
N ASP A 594 -11.76 12.90 7.37
CA ASP A 594 -12.38 14.05 6.71
C ASP A 594 -13.92 14.05 6.87
N THR A 595 -14.64 15.09 6.45
CA THR A 595 -16.07 15.31 6.76
C THR A 595 -16.98 14.12 6.40
N ASP A 596 -16.79 13.55 5.22
CA ASP A 596 -17.56 12.42 4.70
C ASP A 596 -16.88 11.06 5.01
N GLY A 597 -15.72 11.11 5.67
CA GLY A 597 -14.91 9.97 6.05
C GLY A 597 -15.53 9.12 7.16
N MET A 598 -15.38 7.81 7.02
CA MET A 598 -15.78 6.84 8.04
C MET A 598 -14.73 5.75 8.26
N ILE A 599 -14.21 5.64 9.47
CA ILE A 599 -13.53 4.44 9.94
C ILE A 599 -14.54 3.65 10.78
N THR A 600 -14.88 2.42 10.37
CA THR A 600 -15.91 1.60 11.02
C THR A 600 -15.49 0.15 11.25
N ALA A 601 -15.61 -0.28 12.50
CA ALA A 601 -15.62 -1.67 12.93
C ALA A 601 -17.01 -2.14 13.38
N SER A 602 -18.05 -1.35 13.09
CA SER A 602 -19.43 -1.65 13.49
C SER A 602 -19.94 -2.92 12.82
N GLU A 603 -20.74 -3.71 13.54
CA GLU A 603 -21.37 -4.97 13.04
C GLU A 603 -20.35 -6.05 12.60
N LEU A 604 -19.09 -5.96 13.06
CA LEU A 604 -17.98 -6.82 12.63
C LEU A 604 -17.22 -7.50 13.79
N GLY A 605 -17.78 -7.47 15.00
CA GLY A 605 -17.25 -8.15 16.18
C GLY A 605 -17.64 -9.63 16.25
N CYS A 606 -18.10 -10.08 17.42
CA CYS A 606 -18.41 -11.48 17.66
C CYS A 606 -19.90 -11.79 17.48
N THR A 607 -20.20 -12.95 16.89
CA THR A 607 -21.56 -13.52 16.80
C THR A 607 -21.97 -14.22 18.11
N GLU A 608 -21.00 -14.86 18.75
CA GLU A 608 -21.07 -15.44 20.10
C GLU A 608 -19.79 -15.05 20.84
N GLY A 609 -19.89 -14.76 22.13
CA GLY A 609 -18.74 -14.35 22.96
C GLY A 609 -19.12 -14.23 24.44
N ILE A 610 -18.17 -13.76 25.25
CA ILE A 610 -18.24 -13.73 26.73
C ILE A 610 -19.54 -13.12 27.28
N GLY A 611 -20.06 -12.06 26.65
CA GLY A 611 -21.29 -11.36 27.06
C GLY A 611 -22.47 -11.60 26.12
N LYS A 612 -22.53 -12.78 25.48
CA LYS A 612 -23.61 -13.18 24.56
C LYS A 612 -25.01 -12.93 25.15
N GLY A 613 -25.93 -12.42 24.31
CA GLY A 613 -27.35 -12.29 24.65
C GLY A 613 -28.05 -13.65 24.78
N ASN A 614 -28.81 -13.87 25.86
CA ASN A 614 -29.56 -15.11 26.07
C ASN A 614 -30.88 -15.12 25.29
N PHE A 615 -31.19 -16.22 24.59
CA PHE A 615 -32.49 -16.43 23.95
C PHE A 615 -33.29 -17.51 24.68
N LEU A 616 -34.47 -17.16 25.20
CA LEU A 616 -35.34 -18.07 25.96
C LEU A 616 -36.78 -17.97 25.48
N ASN A 617 -37.26 -19.01 24.79
CA ASN A 617 -38.66 -19.17 24.38
C ASN A 617 -39.25 -17.98 23.58
N GLY A 618 -38.43 -17.31 22.76
CA GLY A 618 -38.82 -16.12 22.00
C GLY A 618 -38.40 -14.79 22.64
N ALA A 619 -37.98 -14.74 23.90
CA ALA A 619 -37.38 -13.54 24.46
C ALA A 619 -35.87 -13.55 24.20
N GLY A 620 -35.35 -12.63 23.37
CA GLY A 620 -33.93 -12.37 23.20
C GLY A 620 -33.45 -11.21 24.08
N GLY A 621 -32.61 -11.50 25.08
CA GLY A 621 -31.84 -10.47 25.78
C GLY A 621 -30.71 -9.96 24.89
N GLY A 622 -30.42 -8.66 24.94
CA GLY A 622 -29.29 -8.06 24.22
C GLY A 622 -27.95 -8.52 24.79
N ALA A 623 -26.90 -8.47 23.98
CA ALA A 623 -25.55 -8.76 24.43
C ALA A 623 -25.01 -7.64 25.34
N GLY A 624 -24.10 -7.98 26.25
CA GLY A 624 -23.36 -7.02 27.06
C GLY A 624 -21.89 -6.99 26.63
N HIS A 625 -21.29 -5.81 26.66
CA HIS A 625 -19.86 -5.50 26.58
C HIS A 625 -19.75 -4.00 26.85
N GLY A 626 -18.73 -3.54 27.58
CA GLY A 626 -18.72 -2.17 28.11
C GLY A 626 -19.68 -2.01 29.29
N GLY A 627 -20.97 -1.95 29.00
CA GLY A 627 -22.08 -2.08 29.94
C GLY A 627 -22.89 -3.37 29.74
N LYS A 628 -23.88 -3.62 30.62
CA LYS A 628 -24.76 -4.80 30.56
C LYS A 628 -25.80 -4.70 29.44
N GLY A 629 -26.09 -5.82 28.78
CA GLY A 629 -27.20 -5.95 27.83
C GLY A 629 -28.57 -5.91 28.51
N GLY A 630 -29.55 -5.34 27.82
CA GLY A 630 -30.94 -5.26 28.25
C GLY A 630 -31.65 -6.61 28.19
N SER A 631 -32.54 -6.87 29.14
CA SER A 631 -33.36 -8.08 29.14
C SER A 631 -34.46 -8.03 28.07
N GLY A 632 -34.70 -9.14 27.37
CA GLY A 632 -35.83 -9.29 26.45
C GLY A 632 -37.10 -9.73 27.17
N TYR A 633 -38.27 -9.44 26.61
CA TYR A 633 -39.58 -9.79 27.16
C TYR A 633 -40.55 -10.25 26.06
N PHE A 634 -41.01 -11.51 26.13
CA PHE A 634 -41.96 -12.06 25.16
C PHE A 634 -43.03 -12.92 25.85
N LYS A 635 -44.31 -12.59 25.62
CA LYS A 635 -45.48 -13.34 26.13
C LYS A 635 -45.39 -13.70 27.63
N GLY A 636 -44.98 -12.74 28.45
CA GLY A 636 -44.84 -12.93 29.90
C GLY A 636 -43.55 -13.60 30.38
N ARG A 637 -42.62 -13.95 29.47
CA ARG A 637 -41.31 -14.53 29.80
C ARG A 637 -40.22 -13.48 29.60
N VAL A 638 -39.29 -13.40 30.56
CA VAL A 638 -38.10 -12.53 30.49
C VAL A 638 -36.89 -13.39 30.12
N SER A 639 -36.01 -12.88 29.26
CA SER A 639 -34.66 -13.41 29.06
C SER A 639 -33.63 -12.37 29.46
N ILE A 640 -32.64 -12.77 30.27
CA ILE A 640 -31.67 -11.85 30.87
C ILE A 640 -30.59 -11.49 29.83
N GLY A 641 -30.36 -10.19 29.62
CA GLY A 641 -29.29 -9.71 28.74
C GLY A 641 -27.88 -10.10 29.24
N GLY A 642 -26.92 -10.11 28.32
CA GLY A 642 -25.54 -10.49 28.57
C GLY A 642 -24.87 -9.59 29.61
N ASN A 643 -23.94 -10.15 30.39
CA ASN A 643 -23.20 -9.40 31.40
C ASN A 643 -22.17 -8.47 30.76
N GLU A 644 -21.80 -7.40 31.48
CA GLU A 644 -20.61 -6.62 31.14
C GLU A 644 -19.33 -7.47 31.27
N TYR A 645 -18.33 -7.19 30.44
CA TYR A 645 -16.98 -7.76 30.54
C TYR A 645 -15.95 -6.83 29.89
N GLY A 646 -14.68 -7.23 29.96
CA GLY A 646 -13.55 -6.51 29.39
C GLY A 646 -13.00 -5.41 30.28
N ASN A 647 -11.75 -5.01 30.06
CA ASN A 647 -11.03 -4.10 30.95
C ASN A 647 -11.29 -2.62 30.59
N ALA A 648 -11.86 -1.83 31.51
CA ALA A 648 -12.15 -0.41 31.27
C ALA A 648 -10.89 0.48 31.11
N ILE A 649 -9.72 0.06 31.61
CA ILE A 649 -8.46 0.85 31.58
C ILE A 649 -7.53 0.41 30.44
N LEU A 650 -7.73 -0.78 29.89
CA LEU A 650 -7.02 -1.27 28.70
C LEU A 650 -7.93 -2.26 27.94
N PRO A 651 -8.98 -1.76 27.26
CA PRO A 651 -9.92 -2.61 26.55
C PRO A 651 -9.25 -3.19 25.31
N CYS A 652 -9.35 -4.51 25.15
CA CYS A 652 -8.85 -5.26 24.00
C CYS A 652 -9.81 -6.38 23.58
N GLU A 653 -11.08 -6.28 23.97
CA GLU A 653 -12.09 -7.28 23.72
C GLU A 653 -13.03 -6.83 22.59
N LEU A 654 -13.48 -7.77 21.76
CA LEU A 654 -14.52 -7.51 20.76
C LEU A 654 -15.89 -7.40 21.45
N GLY A 655 -16.85 -6.68 20.84
CA GLY A 655 -18.24 -6.70 21.27
C GLY A 655 -18.89 -8.07 21.03
N SER A 656 -19.71 -8.53 21.98
CA SER A 656 -20.48 -9.78 21.89
C SER A 656 -21.79 -9.60 21.11
N GLY A 657 -22.23 -10.68 20.48
CA GLY A 657 -23.48 -10.79 19.72
C GLY A 657 -24.57 -11.62 20.39
N THR A 658 -25.64 -11.88 19.66
CA THR A 658 -26.79 -12.69 20.11
C THR A 658 -27.13 -13.72 19.03
N LYS A 659 -27.28 -14.99 19.40
CA LYS A 659 -27.59 -16.08 18.46
C LYS A 659 -28.90 -16.76 18.83
N GLY A 660 -29.75 -17.02 17.84
CA GLY A 660 -30.97 -17.81 18.02
C GLY A 660 -30.68 -19.29 18.34
N PRO A 661 -31.72 -20.08 18.64
CA PRO A 661 -31.57 -21.49 19.04
C PRO A 661 -31.11 -22.38 17.87
N ASN A 662 -31.57 -22.09 16.65
CA ASN A 662 -31.19 -22.75 15.41
C ASN A 662 -30.76 -21.68 14.39
N GLU A 663 -29.99 -22.06 13.36
CA GLU A 663 -29.50 -21.15 12.30
C GLU A 663 -30.62 -20.39 11.57
N SER A 664 -31.80 -21.01 11.44
CA SER A 664 -33.00 -20.40 10.85
C SER A 664 -33.52 -19.14 11.55
N TYR A 665 -33.05 -18.86 12.78
CA TYR A 665 -33.42 -17.67 13.56
C TYR A 665 -32.48 -16.49 13.30
N GLY A 666 -31.37 -16.72 12.58
CA GLY A 666 -30.31 -15.73 12.40
C GLY A 666 -29.45 -15.54 13.64
N HIS A 667 -28.56 -14.56 13.54
CA HIS A 667 -27.68 -14.08 14.60
C HIS A 667 -27.57 -12.55 14.50
N VAL A 668 -26.96 -11.95 15.52
CA VAL A 668 -26.70 -10.50 15.64
C VAL A 668 -25.23 -10.34 16.04
N VAL A 669 -24.46 -9.50 15.36
CA VAL A 669 -23.03 -9.31 15.61
C VAL A 669 -22.78 -8.15 16.58
N GLY A 670 -21.82 -8.29 17.49
CA GLY A 670 -21.30 -7.17 18.27
C GLY A 670 -20.45 -6.20 17.44
N GLY A 671 -20.07 -5.06 18.02
CA GLY A 671 -19.09 -4.15 17.44
C GLY A 671 -17.67 -4.72 17.47
N GLY A 672 -16.86 -4.40 16.48
CA GLY A 672 -15.46 -4.83 16.36
C GLY A 672 -14.50 -4.01 17.23
N MET A 673 -13.24 -3.94 16.82
CA MET A 673 -12.16 -3.28 17.56
C MET A 673 -11.38 -2.32 16.67
N ILE A 674 -11.06 -1.14 17.21
CA ILE A 674 -10.19 -0.16 16.56
C ILE A 674 -9.06 0.20 17.53
N VAL A 675 -7.81 -0.03 17.11
CA VAL A 675 -6.59 0.30 17.86
C VAL A 675 -5.75 1.28 17.04
N MET A 676 -5.39 2.42 17.62
CA MET A 676 -4.53 3.41 16.97
C MET A 676 -3.30 3.75 17.82
N GLY A 677 -2.11 3.76 17.23
CA GLY A 677 -0.82 3.88 17.92
C GLY A 677 -0.45 2.64 18.74
N SER A 678 0.67 2.69 19.44
CA SER A 678 1.05 1.70 20.46
C SER A 678 1.77 2.36 21.64
N ILE A 679 2.13 1.59 22.68
CA ILE A 679 2.91 2.12 23.82
C ILE A 679 4.29 2.63 23.38
N GLN A 680 4.90 1.97 22.38
CA GLN A 680 6.22 2.34 21.83
C GLN A 680 6.11 3.44 20.77
N TRP A 681 5.06 3.37 19.94
CA TRP A 681 4.86 4.24 18.79
C TRP A 681 3.46 4.92 18.86
N PRO A 682 3.24 5.86 19.80
CA PRO A 682 1.98 6.59 19.91
C PRO A 682 1.80 7.57 18.74
N LEU A 683 0.56 7.73 18.30
CA LEU A 683 0.18 8.63 17.21
C LEU A 683 0.40 10.10 17.61
N MET A 684 1.01 10.92 16.74
CA MET A 684 1.22 12.34 17.09
C MET A 684 -0.11 13.09 17.15
N ARG A 685 -0.99 12.89 16.16
CA ARG A 685 -2.32 13.53 16.09
C ARG A 685 -3.37 12.64 15.44
N LEU A 686 -4.56 12.61 16.05
CA LEU A 686 -5.82 12.14 15.46
C LEU A 686 -6.80 13.30 15.31
N ASP A 687 -7.12 13.69 14.06
CA ASP A 687 -8.10 14.72 13.74
C ASP A 687 -9.36 14.07 13.13
N LEU A 688 -10.53 14.29 13.76
CA LEU A 688 -11.83 13.78 13.33
C LEU A 688 -12.76 14.94 12.92
N TYR A 689 -13.11 14.98 11.64
CA TYR A 689 -14.14 15.83 11.03
C TYR A 689 -15.41 15.02 10.71
N GLY A 690 -15.23 13.77 10.24
CA GLY A 690 -16.28 12.79 9.97
C GLY A 690 -16.55 11.84 11.13
N SER A 691 -16.52 10.52 10.91
CA SER A 691 -16.95 9.54 11.92
C SER A 691 -16.03 8.34 12.17
N LEU A 692 -15.97 7.93 13.44
CA LEU A 692 -15.23 6.77 13.94
C LEU A 692 -16.20 5.88 14.74
N ARG A 693 -16.48 4.66 14.25
CA ARG A 693 -17.59 3.83 14.78
C ARG A 693 -17.19 2.38 15.06
N ALA A 694 -17.66 1.83 16.17
CA ALA A 694 -17.65 0.40 16.46
C ALA A 694 -18.97 -0.01 17.14
N ASP A 695 -20.09 0.30 16.48
CA ASP A 695 -21.44 0.05 17.01
C ASP A 695 -21.84 -1.43 16.88
N GLY A 696 -22.74 -1.90 17.77
CA GLY A 696 -23.32 -3.24 17.69
C GLY A 696 -24.50 -3.33 16.71
N GLU A 697 -24.70 -4.48 16.07
CA GLU A 697 -25.76 -4.67 15.07
C GLU A 697 -27.16 -4.54 15.71
N SER A 698 -28.04 -3.81 15.02
CA SER A 698 -29.44 -3.62 15.41
C SER A 698 -30.36 -4.60 14.66
N PHE A 699 -30.98 -5.54 15.37
CA PHE A 699 -31.82 -6.56 14.76
C PHE A 699 -33.25 -6.04 14.53
N SER A 700 -33.66 -5.83 13.28
CA SER A 700 -34.97 -5.26 12.94
C SER A 700 -36.01 -6.27 12.42
N LYS A 701 -35.61 -7.52 12.16
CA LYS A 701 -36.46 -8.53 11.51
C LYS A 701 -37.35 -9.25 12.53
N ALA A 702 -38.64 -9.39 12.22
CA ALA A 702 -39.54 -10.27 12.97
C ALA A 702 -39.26 -11.75 12.61
N ILE A 703 -39.22 -12.63 13.61
CA ILE A 703 -38.93 -14.06 13.39
C ILE A 703 -40.24 -14.85 13.25
N THR A 704 -40.38 -15.56 12.14
CA THR A 704 -41.47 -16.52 11.90
C THR A 704 -40.97 -17.95 12.07
N SER A 705 -41.69 -18.77 12.84
CA SER A 705 -41.48 -20.22 12.89
C SER A 705 -41.77 -20.88 11.52
N SER A 706 -41.33 -22.13 11.33
CA SER A 706 -41.74 -22.99 10.21
C SER A 706 -43.25 -23.04 10.01
N ASP A 707 -43.98 -22.93 11.12
CA ASP A 707 -45.44 -23.09 11.19
C ASP A 707 -46.18 -21.76 11.00
N GLY A 708 -45.49 -20.71 10.53
CA GLY A 708 -46.03 -19.36 10.35
C GLY A 708 -46.32 -18.58 11.64
N SER A 709 -46.01 -19.15 12.81
CA SER A 709 -46.25 -18.51 14.11
C SER A 709 -45.16 -17.49 14.48
N LEU A 710 -45.58 -16.36 15.06
CA LEU A 710 -44.67 -15.31 15.54
C LEU A 710 -43.83 -15.80 16.72
N VAL A 711 -42.51 -15.82 16.54
CA VAL A 711 -41.52 -15.98 17.60
C VAL A 711 -40.89 -14.60 17.89
N GLY A 712 -40.61 -14.33 19.17
CA GLY A 712 -40.06 -13.03 19.57
C GLY A 712 -38.62 -12.80 19.09
N GLY A 713 -38.19 -11.55 19.17
CA GLY A 713 -36.96 -11.07 18.53
C GLY A 713 -35.67 -11.48 19.23
N LEU A 714 -34.56 -11.49 18.48
CA LEU A 714 -33.21 -11.49 19.06
C LEU A 714 -32.96 -10.17 19.80
N GLY A 715 -32.06 -10.19 20.79
CA GLY A 715 -31.55 -8.96 21.41
C GLY A 715 -30.39 -8.36 20.60
N GLY A 716 -30.22 -7.05 20.68
CA GLY A 716 -29.19 -6.32 19.92
C GLY A 716 -27.75 -6.70 20.27
N GLY A 717 -26.83 -6.49 19.34
CA GLY A 717 -25.40 -6.69 19.54
C GLY A 717 -24.81 -5.62 20.48
N SER A 718 -23.78 -5.95 21.25
CA SER A 718 -23.11 -4.97 22.12
C SER A 718 -22.08 -4.13 21.36
N GLY A 719 -21.85 -2.89 21.80
CA GLY A 719 -20.84 -2.01 21.22
C GLY A 719 -19.42 -2.55 21.38
N GLY A 720 -18.52 -2.15 20.48
CA GLY A 720 -17.15 -2.64 20.38
C GLY A 720 -16.13 -1.95 21.28
N THR A 721 -14.87 -1.96 20.86
CA THR A 721 -13.73 -1.37 21.58
C THR A 721 -12.99 -0.35 20.72
N VAL A 722 -12.64 0.80 21.30
CA VAL A 722 -11.75 1.80 20.70
C VAL A 722 -10.60 2.11 21.68
N LEU A 723 -9.38 1.73 21.32
CA LEU A 723 -8.17 1.92 22.12
C LEU A 723 -7.18 2.83 21.39
N LEU A 724 -6.86 3.99 21.97
CA LEU A 724 -6.07 5.02 21.27
C LEU A 724 -4.82 5.38 22.09
N PHE A 725 -3.63 5.21 21.51
CA PHE A 725 -2.33 5.64 22.03
C PHE A 725 -1.85 6.87 21.24
N LEU A 726 -1.83 8.05 21.87
CA LEU A 726 -1.60 9.32 21.15
C LEU A 726 -1.01 10.45 21.99
N GLN A 727 -0.67 11.56 21.33
CA GLN A 727 -0.26 12.83 21.96
C GLN A 727 -1.36 13.91 21.84
N GLU A 728 -1.98 14.09 20.67
CA GLU A 728 -3.02 15.10 20.43
C GLU A 728 -4.29 14.51 19.78
N PHE A 729 -5.48 14.91 20.26
CA PHE A 729 -6.79 14.54 19.73
C PHE A 729 -7.63 15.77 19.36
N ARG A 730 -8.33 15.74 18.22
CA ARG A 730 -9.31 16.77 17.86
C ARG A 730 -10.59 16.13 17.33
N LEU A 731 -11.72 16.46 17.96
CA LEU A 731 -13.07 16.04 17.58
C LEU A 731 -13.88 17.29 17.25
N LEU A 732 -14.02 17.64 15.97
CA LEU A 732 -14.66 18.88 15.53
C LEU A 732 -16.20 18.82 15.58
N GLU A 733 -16.88 19.97 15.53
CA GLU A 733 -18.32 20.11 15.84
C GLU A 733 -19.27 19.21 15.03
N SER A 734 -18.92 18.86 13.78
CA SER A 734 -19.68 17.93 12.93
C SER A 734 -19.40 16.44 13.17
N SER A 735 -18.35 16.12 13.93
CA SER A 735 -17.79 14.77 14.01
C SER A 735 -18.45 13.88 15.07
N SER A 736 -18.29 12.56 14.91
CA SER A 736 -18.87 11.58 15.83
C SER A 736 -17.94 10.39 16.11
N LEU A 737 -17.71 10.12 17.41
CA LEU A 737 -17.17 8.86 17.92
C LEU A 737 -18.34 8.02 18.46
N SER A 738 -18.54 6.79 17.97
CA SER A 738 -19.67 5.94 18.36
C SER A 738 -19.25 4.51 18.71
N ILE A 739 -19.72 4.02 19.86
CA ILE A 739 -19.55 2.65 20.37
C ILE A 739 -20.86 2.14 20.99
N VAL A 740 -21.98 2.41 20.32
CA VAL A 740 -23.34 2.24 20.82
C VAL A 740 -23.79 0.77 20.74
N GLY A 741 -24.57 0.33 21.72
CA GLY A 741 -25.23 -0.97 21.67
C GLY A 741 -26.37 -1.00 20.64
N GLY A 742 -26.46 -2.08 19.87
CA GLY A 742 -27.50 -2.27 18.86
C GLY A 742 -28.90 -2.39 19.47
N ASN A 743 -29.91 -2.00 18.71
CA ASN A 743 -31.31 -2.08 19.15
C ASN A 743 -31.84 -3.53 19.10
N GLY A 744 -32.74 -3.84 20.03
CA GLY A 744 -33.38 -5.15 20.14
C GLY A 744 -34.47 -5.39 19.10
N GLY A 745 -34.70 -6.68 18.79
CA GLY A 745 -35.72 -7.16 17.86
C GLY A 745 -37.13 -6.69 18.19
N SER A 746 -37.88 -6.33 17.15
CA SER A 746 -39.19 -5.67 17.21
C SER A 746 -40.35 -6.49 17.81
N LEU A 747 -40.05 -7.61 18.46
CA LEU A 747 -40.96 -8.52 19.14
C LEU A 747 -40.40 -8.89 20.52
N GLY A 748 -40.04 -7.89 21.32
CA GLY A 748 -39.59 -8.07 22.71
C GLY A 748 -38.09 -8.22 22.92
N GLY A 749 -37.25 -7.84 21.95
CA GLY A 749 -35.79 -7.90 22.09
C GLY A 749 -35.25 -6.84 23.04
N GLY A 750 -34.30 -7.21 23.88
CA GLY A 750 -33.52 -6.27 24.69
C GLY A 750 -32.40 -5.59 23.89
N GLY A 751 -32.09 -4.34 24.21
CA GLY A 751 -31.00 -3.61 23.56
C GLY A 751 -29.60 -4.07 24.03
N GLY A 752 -28.60 -3.96 23.17
CA GLY A 752 -27.20 -4.28 23.53
C GLY A 752 -26.58 -3.25 24.48
N GLY A 753 -25.57 -3.65 25.25
CA GLY A 753 -24.76 -2.72 26.06
C GLY A 753 -23.86 -1.84 25.18
N GLY A 754 -23.62 -0.60 25.58
CA GLY A 754 -22.63 0.29 24.94
C GLY A 754 -21.20 -0.11 25.30
N GLY A 755 -20.24 0.02 24.37
CA GLY A 755 -18.90 -0.58 24.43
C GLY A 755 -17.85 0.12 25.30
N ARG A 756 -16.57 0.08 24.89
CA ARG A 756 -15.44 0.68 25.64
C ARG A 756 -14.58 1.62 24.78
N VAL A 757 -14.21 2.77 25.35
CA VAL A 757 -13.16 3.67 24.80
C VAL A 757 -12.08 3.92 25.85
N HIS A 758 -10.81 3.84 25.47
CA HIS A 758 -9.69 4.27 26.32
C HIS A 758 -8.71 5.20 25.58
N PHE A 759 -8.44 6.36 26.19
CA PHE A 759 -7.43 7.31 25.74
C PHE A 759 -6.11 7.14 26.52
N HIS A 760 -5.12 6.53 25.88
CA HIS A 760 -3.79 6.31 26.43
C HIS A 760 -2.82 7.43 26.03
N TRP A 761 -2.85 8.52 26.78
CA TRP A 761 -2.01 9.70 26.53
C TRP A 761 -0.50 9.40 26.65
N SER A 762 0.28 10.06 25.82
CA SER A 762 1.74 10.05 25.85
C SER A 762 2.27 11.50 25.85
N ASN A 763 3.47 11.69 26.39
CA ASN A 763 4.18 12.98 26.42
C ASN A 763 3.37 14.19 26.95
N ILE A 764 2.62 14.03 28.05
CA ILE A 764 1.86 15.13 28.68
C ILE A 764 2.85 16.14 29.30
N GLY A 765 2.98 17.31 28.69
CA GLY A 765 3.78 18.43 29.23
C GLY A 765 3.24 18.93 30.58
N MET A 766 4.12 19.38 31.47
CA MET A 766 3.77 19.82 32.83
C MET A 766 4.21 21.26 33.11
N GLY A 767 3.44 21.97 33.95
CA GLY A 767 3.73 23.37 34.26
C GLY A 767 3.66 24.26 33.02
N GLU A 768 4.70 25.06 32.76
CA GLU A 768 4.70 26.02 31.65
C GLU A 768 4.69 25.36 30.25
N GLU A 769 5.11 24.10 30.17
CA GLU A 769 5.10 23.27 28.94
C GLU A 769 3.75 22.61 28.66
N TYR A 770 2.75 22.75 29.57
CA TYR A 770 1.44 22.14 29.35
C TYR A 770 0.71 22.72 28.13
N VAL A 771 0.25 21.81 27.28
CA VAL A 771 -0.65 22.06 26.14
C VAL A 771 -1.83 21.08 26.28
N PRO A 772 -3.09 21.50 26.05
CA PRO A 772 -4.22 20.59 26.10
C PRO A 772 -4.10 19.44 25.09
N VAL A 773 -4.13 18.20 25.56
CA VAL A 773 -3.98 16.99 24.72
C VAL A 773 -5.23 16.67 23.88
N ALA A 774 -6.36 17.34 24.14
CA ALA A 774 -7.60 17.13 23.40
C ALA A 774 -8.41 18.42 23.19
N SER A 775 -8.93 18.60 21.98
CA SER A 775 -9.98 19.57 21.64
C SER A 775 -11.27 18.84 21.26
N ILE A 776 -12.40 19.27 21.82
CA ILE A 776 -13.68 18.54 21.74
C ILE A 776 -14.82 19.55 21.50
N GLY A 777 -15.33 19.57 20.28
CA GLY A 777 -16.61 20.19 19.90
C GLY A 777 -17.64 19.20 19.37
N GLY A 778 -17.20 18.05 18.83
CA GLY A 778 -18.09 16.99 18.31
C GLY A 778 -18.67 16.05 19.35
N THR A 779 -19.31 14.99 18.87
CA THR A 779 -20.10 14.05 19.69
C THR A 779 -19.34 12.76 20.01
N MET A 780 -19.51 12.27 21.25
CA MET A 780 -19.04 10.95 21.68
C MET A 780 -20.23 10.18 22.24
N ASN A 781 -20.67 9.11 21.57
CA ASN A 781 -21.81 8.31 21.99
C ASN A 781 -21.40 6.89 22.39
N TYR A 782 -21.87 6.48 23.57
CA TYR A 782 -21.56 5.21 24.22
C TYR A 782 -22.81 4.63 24.92
N SER A 783 -24.00 5.04 24.52
CA SER A 783 -25.26 4.55 25.09
C SER A 783 -25.47 3.05 24.83
N GLY A 784 -26.22 2.40 25.72
CA GLY A 784 -26.86 1.13 25.38
C GLY A 784 -27.95 1.31 24.31
N GLY A 785 -28.26 0.24 23.60
CA GLY A 785 -29.33 0.20 22.60
C GLY A 785 -30.71 0.20 23.23
N ALA A 786 -31.72 0.57 22.44
CA ALA A 786 -33.12 0.44 22.85
C ALA A 786 -33.57 -1.02 22.85
N GLY A 787 -34.37 -1.39 23.85
CA GLY A 787 -35.23 -2.56 23.77
C GLY A 787 -36.58 -2.17 23.15
N ASP A 788 -37.28 -3.12 22.54
CA ASP A 788 -38.62 -2.89 21.96
C ASP A 788 -39.69 -3.81 22.56
N ASN A 789 -40.96 -3.40 22.47
CA ASN A 789 -42.15 -4.16 22.87
C ASN A 789 -42.08 -4.76 24.29
N GLY A 790 -41.49 -4.01 25.23
CA GLY A 790 -41.30 -4.40 26.63
C GLY A 790 -39.92 -4.98 26.95
N GLY A 791 -39.05 -5.13 25.96
CA GLY A 791 -37.61 -5.33 26.17
C GLY A 791 -36.99 -4.10 26.84
N PHE A 792 -35.98 -4.34 27.68
CA PHE A 792 -35.26 -3.29 28.40
C PHE A 792 -34.12 -2.73 27.54
N HIS A 793 -33.77 -1.46 27.78
CA HIS A 793 -32.58 -0.82 27.23
C HIS A 793 -31.30 -1.51 27.76
N GLY A 794 -30.25 -1.50 26.95
CA GLY A 794 -28.89 -1.79 27.44
C GLY A 794 -28.37 -0.67 28.32
N GLN A 795 -27.34 -0.96 29.12
CA GLN A 795 -26.62 0.05 29.90
C GLN A 795 -25.59 0.78 29.03
N GLU A 796 -25.23 1.99 29.45
CA GLU A 796 -24.14 2.77 28.88
C GLU A 796 -22.79 2.05 29.04
N GLY A 797 -21.90 2.29 28.09
CA GLY A 797 -20.51 1.84 28.10
C GLY A 797 -19.58 2.71 28.93
N THR A 798 -18.28 2.51 28.74
CA THR A 798 -17.24 3.23 29.51
C THR A 798 -16.27 3.99 28.61
N ILE A 799 -16.13 5.30 28.83
CA ILE A 799 -15.01 6.10 28.32
C ILE A 799 -14.04 6.36 29.47
N THR A 800 -12.77 5.99 29.30
CA THR A 800 -11.71 6.24 30.28
C THR A 800 -10.49 6.90 29.65
N GLY A 801 -9.60 7.43 30.48
CA GLY A 801 -8.31 7.97 30.07
C GLY A 801 -7.22 7.54 31.04
N LYS A 802 -5.97 7.58 30.58
CA LYS A 802 -4.78 7.31 31.40
C LYS A 802 -4.73 8.22 32.64
N ALA A 803 -4.12 7.71 33.72
CA ALA A 803 -3.89 8.47 34.95
C ALA A 803 -3.11 9.78 34.67
N CYS A 804 -3.75 10.93 34.92
CA CYS A 804 -3.17 12.24 34.67
C CYS A 804 -2.12 12.63 35.72
N PRO A 805 -1.04 13.34 35.35
CA PRO A 805 -0.04 13.77 36.30
C PRO A 805 -0.57 14.82 37.29
N LYS A 806 0.23 15.12 38.31
CA LYS A 806 0.03 16.21 39.29
C LYS A 806 -0.43 17.50 38.61
N GLY A 807 -1.40 18.19 39.21
CA GLY A 807 -2.02 19.41 38.67
C GLY A 807 -3.12 19.22 37.61
N LEU A 808 -3.21 18.04 36.99
CA LEU A 808 -4.18 17.73 35.90
C LEU A 808 -5.18 16.63 36.30
N TYR A 809 -6.39 16.65 35.73
CA TYR A 809 -7.47 15.69 36.01
C TYR A 809 -8.40 15.42 34.82
N GLY A 810 -9.32 14.46 34.98
CA GLY A 810 -10.31 14.05 33.99
C GLY A 810 -9.75 13.17 32.88
N ILE A 811 -10.62 12.69 31.99
CA ILE A 811 -10.25 11.80 30.87
C ILE A 811 -9.18 12.44 29.96
N PHE A 812 -9.20 13.78 29.83
CA PHE A 812 -8.38 14.56 28.89
C PHE A 812 -7.28 15.39 29.57
N CYS A 813 -6.92 15.05 30.81
CA CYS A 813 -5.88 15.74 31.61
C CYS A 813 -5.96 17.27 31.54
N LYS A 814 -7.13 17.81 31.89
CA LYS A 814 -7.39 19.25 32.00
C LYS A 814 -6.82 19.78 33.31
N GLU A 815 -6.47 21.07 33.35
CA GLU A 815 -5.91 21.74 34.52
C GLU A 815 -6.92 21.78 35.67
N CYS A 816 -6.50 21.42 36.89
CA CYS A 816 -7.37 21.52 38.09
C CYS A 816 -7.93 22.96 38.25
N PRO A 817 -9.20 23.13 38.71
CA PRO A 817 -9.83 24.45 38.83
C PRO A 817 -9.04 25.45 39.69
N VAL A 818 -9.12 26.74 39.34
CA VAL A 818 -8.45 27.82 40.08
C VAL A 818 -8.91 27.81 41.56
N GLY A 819 -7.94 27.81 42.48
CA GLY A 819 -8.21 27.62 43.92
C GLY A 819 -8.19 26.15 44.39
N THR A 820 -7.76 25.21 43.55
CA THR A 820 -7.45 23.82 43.93
C THR A 820 -6.01 23.43 43.57
N TYR A 821 -5.49 22.36 44.18
CA TYR A 821 -4.20 21.75 43.86
C TYR A 821 -4.29 20.22 43.83
N LYS A 822 -3.37 19.56 43.13
CA LYS A 822 -3.28 18.10 43.03
C LYS A 822 -1.82 17.67 43.03
N ASP A 823 -1.38 17.04 44.11
CA ASP A 823 -0.01 16.58 44.35
C ASP A 823 0.21 15.07 44.08
N VAL A 824 -0.85 14.36 43.71
CA VAL A 824 -0.84 12.94 43.30
C VAL A 824 -1.22 12.76 41.83
N ASP A 825 -0.81 11.63 41.26
CA ASP A 825 -1.17 11.21 39.91
C ASP A 825 -2.48 10.41 39.92
N GLY A 826 -3.26 10.47 38.85
CA GLY A 826 -4.65 9.98 38.79
C GLY A 826 -5.59 10.96 38.09
N SER A 827 -6.79 10.53 37.72
CA SER A 827 -7.69 11.31 36.85
C SER A 827 -9.03 11.72 37.50
N ASP A 828 -9.32 11.28 38.71
CA ASP A 828 -10.56 11.64 39.41
C ASP A 828 -10.61 13.12 39.80
N ALA A 829 -11.74 13.79 39.55
CA ALA A 829 -11.91 15.21 39.87
C ALA A 829 -11.76 15.51 41.37
N HIS A 830 -12.08 14.54 42.24
CA HIS A 830 -11.91 14.64 43.70
C HIS A 830 -10.44 14.76 44.14
N LEU A 831 -9.46 14.52 43.25
CA LEU A 831 -8.03 14.71 43.52
C LEU A 831 -7.58 16.18 43.39
N CYS A 832 -8.43 17.07 42.85
CA CYS A 832 -8.21 18.52 42.88
C CYS A 832 -8.69 19.08 44.24
N ILE A 833 -7.81 19.07 45.25
CA ILE A 833 -8.10 19.45 46.64
C ILE A 833 -8.14 20.99 46.76
N PRO A 834 -9.12 21.61 47.45
CA PRO A 834 -9.15 23.05 47.64
C PRO A 834 -7.92 23.59 48.41
N CYS A 835 -7.41 24.72 47.95
CA CYS A 835 -6.27 25.40 48.57
C CYS A 835 -6.64 25.97 49.96
N PRO A 836 -5.75 25.90 50.98
CA PRO A 836 -6.06 26.42 52.31
C PRO A 836 -6.26 27.94 52.29
N LEU A 837 -7.41 28.40 52.79
CA LEU A 837 -7.70 29.83 52.91
C LEU A 837 -6.78 30.54 53.93
N ASP A 838 -6.23 29.80 54.91
CA ASP A 838 -5.25 30.32 55.87
C ASP A 838 -3.93 30.78 55.23
N LEU A 839 -3.67 30.37 53.98
CA LEU A 839 -2.50 30.75 53.19
C LEU A 839 -2.81 31.86 52.17
N LEU A 840 -4.06 32.31 52.06
CA LEU A 840 -4.50 33.38 51.17
C LEU A 840 -4.57 34.71 51.95
N PRO A 841 -3.78 35.73 51.61
CA PRO A 841 -3.84 37.01 52.31
C PRO A 841 -5.21 37.67 52.20
N ASN A 842 -5.61 38.40 53.26
CA ASN A 842 -6.78 39.26 53.19
C ASN A 842 -6.63 40.25 52.02
N ARG A 843 -7.64 40.29 51.13
CA ARG A 843 -7.64 41.05 49.85
C ARG A 843 -6.79 40.44 48.72
N ALA A 844 -6.47 39.15 48.77
CA ALA A 844 -5.99 38.36 47.63
C ALA A 844 -7.09 37.49 46.98
N ASN A 845 -6.85 37.04 45.75
CA ASN A 845 -7.60 35.97 45.09
C ASN A 845 -6.62 35.01 44.39
N PHE A 846 -6.96 33.72 44.31
CA PHE A 846 -6.18 32.75 43.55
C PHE A 846 -6.16 33.10 42.07
N ILE A 847 -5.03 32.85 41.41
CA ILE A 847 -4.85 33.11 39.97
C ILE A 847 -4.72 31.82 39.18
N TYR A 848 -5.09 31.89 37.91
CA TYR A 848 -4.78 30.85 36.94
C TYR A 848 -3.27 30.58 36.87
N LYS A 849 -2.90 29.31 36.74
CA LYS A 849 -1.54 28.89 36.41
C LYS A 849 -1.59 27.75 35.38
N ARG A 850 -0.75 27.86 34.34
CA ARG A 850 -0.55 26.80 33.34
C ARG A 850 0.02 25.52 33.98
N GLY A 851 -0.49 24.37 33.54
CA GLY A 851 -0.21 23.04 34.06
C GLY A 851 -0.89 22.74 35.39
N GLY A 852 -1.83 23.59 35.83
CA GLY A 852 -2.47 23.51 37.13
C GLY A 852 -1.51 23.76 38.31
N VAL A 853 -1.96 23.41 39.51
CA VAL A 853 -1.22 23.63 40.76
C VAL A 853 -0.85 22.29 41.40
N THR A 854 0.45 22.04 41.55
CA THR A 854 1.00 20.77 42.08
C THR A 854 1.36 20.80 43.55
N LYS A 855 1.15 21.92 44.24
CA LYS A 855 1.51 22.14 45.66
C LYS A 855 0.37 22.83 46.41
N ARG A 856 0.23 22.49 47.71
CA ARG A 856 -0.76 23.08 48.63
C ARG A 856 -0.67 24.61 48.78
N SER A 857 0.48 25.21 48.44
CA SER A 857 0.69 26.66 48.35
C SER A 857 0.32 27.17 46.95
N CYS A 858 -0.93 27.58 46.78
CA CYS A 858 -1.48 27.99 45.48
C CYS A 858 -1.17 29.46 45.15
N PRO A 859 -0.93 29.79 43.86
CA PRO A 859 -0.59 31.15 43.46
C PRO A 859 -1.79 32.09 43.56
N TYR A 860 -1.55 33.33 43.98
CA TYR A 860 -2.56 34.37 44.15
C TYR A 860 -2.05 35.74 43.68
N LYS A 861 -2.96 36.69 43.47
CA LYS A 861 -2.68 38.11 43.30
C LYS A 861 -3.61 38.93 44.19
N CYS A 862 -3.14 40.08 44.67
CA CYS A 862 -3.98 41.06 45.34
C CYS A 862 -5.10 41.59 44.42
N LEU A 863 -6.27 41.91 45.00
CA LEU A 863 -7.46 42.37 44.26
C LEU A 863 -7.28 43.70 43.50
N SER A 864 -6.20 44.43 43.75
CA SER A 864 -5.83 45.67 43.05
C SER A 864 -4.34 45.91 43.21
N ASP A 865 -3.71 46.52 42.19
CA ASP A 865 -2.28 46.90 42.20
C ASP A 865 -1.94 48.01 43.21
N LYS A 866 -2.93 48.50 43.97
CA LYS A 866 -2.77 49.38 45.15
C LYS A 866 -2.25 48.65 46.40
N TYR A 867 -2.13 47.32 46.35
CA TYR A 867 -1.72 46.47 47.47
C TYR A 867 -0.43 45.73 47.15
N GLY A 868 0.56 45.81 48.04
CA GLY A 868 1.86 45.15 47.90
C GLY A 868 1.80 43.65 48.14
N MET A 869 2.36 42.86 47.22
CA MET A 869 2.60 41.43 47.43
C MET A 869 3.86 41.23 48.31
N PRO A 870 3.90 40.22 49.20
CA PRO A 870 2.97 39.09 49.28
C PRO A 870 1.67 39.38 50.03
N ASN A 871 1.68 40.17 51.11
CA ASN A 871 0.59 40.17 52.09
C ASN A 871 -0.66 41.00 51.72
N CYS A 872 -0.68 41.62 50.55
CA CYS A 872 -1.74 42.51 50.06
C CYS A 872 -2.06 43.69 51.00
N TYR A 873 -1.01 44.24 51.61
CA TYR A 873 -1.06 45.42 52.45
C TYR A 873 -1.02 46.71 51.61
N THR A 874 -1.64 47.79 52.10
CA THR A 874 -1.39 49.13 51.56
C THR A 874 0.04 49.60 51.93
N PRO A 875 0.62 50.58 51.21
CA PRO A 875 1.97 51.08 51.52
C PRO A 875 2.15 51.61 52.96
N LEU A 876 1.07 52.06 53.61
CA LEU A 876 1.09 52.47 55.02
C LEU A 876 1.10 51.26 55.96
N GLU A 877 0.30 50.23 55.69
CA GLU A 877 0.32 48.97 56.45
C GLU A 877 1.67 48.25 56.28
N GLU A 878 2.25 48.26 55.08
CA GLU A 878 3.57 47.68 54.80
C GLU A 878 4.69 48.41 55.57
N LEU A 879 4.66 49.74 55.64
CA LEU A 879 5.55 50.52 56.51
C LEU A 879 5.37 50.13 57.99
N ILE A 880 4.13 50.06 58.48
CA ILE A 880 3.81 49.69 59.86
C ILE A 880 4.35 48.29 60.21
N TYR A 881 4.13 47.30 59.33
CA TYR A 881 4.60 45.93 59.56
C TYR A 881 6.12 45.76 59.38
N THR A 882 6.78 46.58 58.56
CA THR A 882 8.25 46.62 58.45
C THR A 882 8.91 46.96 59.80
N PHE A 883 8.28 47.81 60.62
CA PHE A 883 8.74 48.12 61.98
C PHE A 883 8.25 47.12 63.05
N GLY A 884 7.74 45.94 62.65
CA GLY A 884 7.23 44.91 63.56
C GLY A 884 5.74 45.01 63.90
N GLY A 885 4.99 45.87 63.20
CA GLY A 885 3.54 46.00 63.32
C GLY A 885 3.06 47.24 64.11
N PRO A 886 1.74 47.38 64.31
CA PRO A 886 1.13 48.61 64.83
C PRO A 886 1.67 49.08 66.18
N TRP A 887 1.99 48.14 67.09
CA TRP A 887 2.53 48.45 68.41
C TRP A 887 3.93 49.07 68.36
N PRO A 888 4.98 48.38 67.87
CA PRO A 888 6.32 48.95 67.80
C PRO A 888 6.39 50.17 66.85
N PHE A 889 5.62 50.21 65.76
CA PHE A 889 5.52 51.41 64.93
C PHE A 889 4.93 52.60 65.70
N SER A 890 3.87 52.40 66.49
CA SER A 890 3.29 53.46 67.33
C SER A 890 4.27 53.93 68.42
N VAL A 891 5.05 53.03 69.02
CA VAL A 891 6.11 53.40 69.98
C VAL A 891 7.24 54.17 69.29
N MET A 892 7.70 53.75 68.10
CA MET A 892 8.68 54.48 67.30
C MET A 892 8.16 55.87 66.91
N LEU A 893 6.93 55.96 66.39
CA LEU A 893 6.31 57.22 65.99
C LEU A 893 6.12 58.16 67.19
N SER A 894 5.70 57.63 68.34
CA SER A 894 5.61 58.38 69.60
C SER A 894 6.98 58.91 70.02
N PHE A 895 8.03 58.08 69.99
CA PHE A 895 9.40 58.49 70.29
C PHE A 895 9.95 59.53 69.30
N ILE A 896 9.65 59.39 68.01
CA ILE A 896 9.98 60.37 66.96
C ILE A 896 9.23 61.68 67.19
N LEU A 897 7.94 61.65 67.54
CA LEU A 897 7.16 62.85 67.89
C LEU A 897 7.67 63.53 69.18
N LEU A 898 8.14 62.75 70.15
CA LEU A 898 8.77 63.26 71.37
C LEU A 898 10.14 63.91 71.06
N LEU A 899 10.96 63.28 70.20
CA LEU A 899 12.18 63.87 69.65
C LEU A 899 11.91 65.11 68.80
N LEU A 900 10.83 65.13 68.01
CA LEU A 900 10.44 66.29 67.20
C LEU A 900 9.94 67.44 68.09
N ALA A 901 9.21 67.13 69.18
CA ALA A 901 8.81 68.10 70.19
C ALA A 901 10.04 68.65 70.97
N LEU A 902 11.04 67.82 71.25
CA LEU A 902 12.33 68.23 71.81
C LEU A 902 13.13 69.09 70.83
N LEU A 903 13.16 68.75 69.54
CA LEU A 903 13.77 69.57 68.48
C LEU A 903 13.05 70.91 68.27
N LEU A 904 11.72 70.92 68.24
CA LEU A 904 10.92 72.14 68.07
C LEU A 904 10.95 73.03 69.32
N SER A 905 11.05 72.47 70.52
CA SER A 905 11.26 73.25 71.75
C SER A 905 12.69 73.79 71.86
N THR A 906 13.72 73.02 71.49
CA THR A 906 15.10 73.54 71.44
C THR A 906 15.32 74.55 70.32
N LEU A 907 14.63 74.43 69.17
CA LEU A 907 14.56 75.47 68.13
C LEU A 907 13.83 76.73 68.63
N ARG A 908 12.71 76.60 69.36
CA ARG A 908 12.06 77.75 70.01
C ARG A 908 12.95 78.45 71.05
N ILE A 909 13.84 77.72 71.71
CA ILE A 909 14.79 78.25 72.71
C ILE A 909 15.98 78.99 72.05
N LYS A 910 16.16 78.91 70.71
CA LYS A 910 17.34 79.46 70.02
C LYS A 910 17.04 80.35 68.81
N LEU A 911 15.90 81.06 68.82
CA LEU A 911 15.49 81.92 67.70
C LEU A 911 14.79 83.25 68.12
N ILE A 912 15.28 83.88 69.19
CA ILE A 912 15.05 85.32 69.47
C ILE A 912 16.38 85.97 69.83
N GLY A 913 16.87 86.89 68.98
CA GLY A 913 18.13 87.61 69.17
C GLY A 913 18.59 88.28 67.86
N SER A 914 18.48 89.61 67.77
CA SER A 914 18.80 90.38 66.56
C SER A 914 20.29 90.77 66.51
N GLY A 915 20.90 90.81 65.31
CA GLY A 915 22.30 91.23 65.12
C GLY A 915 22.82 91.14 63.68
N THR A 916 22.64 92.21 62.92
CA THR A 916 23.29 92.53 61.62
C THR A 916 24.79 92.90 61.80
N TYR A 917 25.69 93.02 60.80
CA TYR A 917 25.66 92.96 59.32
C TYR A 917 27.09 92.76 58.76
N HIS A 918 27.27 92.08 57.61
CA HIS A 918 28.38 92.21 56.62
C HIS A 918 29.86 91.99 57.07
N SER A 919 30.88 91.84 56.21
CA SER A 919 31.05 92.04 54.75
C SER A 919 32.08 91.06 54.10
N SER A 920 32.10 90.95 52.76
CA SER A 920 33.26 90.68 51.84
C SER A 920 34.19 89.45 52.06
N SER A 921 34.73 88.72 51.07
CA SER A 921 34.73 88.82 49.59
C SER A 921 35.29 87.48 49.00
N SER A 922 34.63 86.79 48.05
CA SER A 922 34.80 86.85 46.57
C SER A 922 35.83 85.86 45.98
N ILE A 923 35.61 85.38 44.75
CA ILE A 923 36.58 84.66 43.86
C ILE A 923 36.93 83.23 44.37
N GLU A 924 36.98 82.11 43.63
CA GLU A 924 36.39 81.61 42.36
C GLU A 924 36.78 80.10 42.25
N HIS A 925 36.30 79.21 41.36
CA HIS A 925 35.43 79.24 40.16
C HIS A 925 34.65 77.86 40.10
N HIS A 926 34.15 77.19 39.04
CA HIS A 926 34.13 77.31 37.56
C HIS A 926 32.90 76.55 36.94
N ASN A 927 32.89 76.44 35.60
CA ASN A 927 32.07 75.63 34.68
C ASN A 927 32.36 74.09 34.74
N HIS A 928 31.76 73.17 33.95
CA HIS A 928 31.00 73.23 32.67
C HIS A 928 29.92 72.13 32.51
N GLN A 929 29.19 72.14 31.38
CA GLN A 929 28.26 71.07 30.97
C GLN A 929 28.98 69.79 30.47
N SER A 930 28.30 68.62 30.46
CA SER A 930 28.19 67.75 29.25
C SER A 930 27.41 66.42 29.46
N PHE A 931 26.48 66.09 28.55
CA PHE A 931 26.21 64.70 28.09
C PHE A 931 27.37 64.27 27.14
N PRO A 932 27.78 62.98 27.00
CA PRO A 932 27.03 61.84 26.40
C PRO A 932 27.11 60.54 27.26
N HIS A 933 26.53 59.35 26.99
CA HIS A 933 26.00 58.61 25.82
C HIS A 933 26.96 57.58 25.16
N LEU A 934 26.49 56.32 25.09
CA LEU A 934 26.85 55.18 24.19
C LEU A 934 28.06 54.22 24.41
N LEU A 935 27.88 53.03 23.80
CA LEU A 935 28.83 51.98 23.32
C LEU A 935 29.44 50.90 24.27
N SER A 936 28.72 49.77 24.34
CA SER A 936 29.13 48.40 23.89
C SER A 936 30.47 47.73 24.29
N LEU A 937 30.33 46.47 24.75
CA LEU A 937 31.09 45.26 24.38
C LEU A 937 32.64 45.34 24.20
N ILE A 938 33.40 44.62 25.06
CA ILE A 938 34.07 43.35 24.69
C ILE A 938 34.71 42.63 25.91
N GLU A 939 34.46 41.32 25.97
CA GLU A 939 35.25 40.16 26.45
C GLU A 939 36.52 40.36 27.35
N VAL A 940 36.67 39.55 28.42
CA VAL A 940 37.57 38.34 28.45
C VAL A 940 37.52 37.62 29.83
N ARG A 941 36.95 36.40 29.78
CA ARG A 941 37.26 35.13 30.51
C ARG A 941 37.81 35.13 31.95
N GLY A 942 37.14 34.34 32.81
CA GLY A 942 37.69 33.68 34.00
C GLY A 942 36.81 32.49 34.41
N ALA A 943 37.37 31.28 34.56
CA ALA A 943 36.57 30.03 34.50
C ALA A 943 36.33 29.31 35.85
N LYS A 944 35.11 28.80 36.01
CA LYS A 944 34.68 27.56 36.71
C LYS A 944 33.33 27.16 36.08
N ALA A 945 33.07 25.97 35.51
CA ALA A 945 33.41 24.58 35.90
C ALA A 945 32.44 23.97 36.94
N GLU A 946 31.16 23.79 36.55
CA GLU A 946 30.27 22.69 36.99
C GLU A 946 28.96 22.72 36.18
N GLU A 947 28.99 22.23 34.92
CA GLU A 947 27.78 22.08 34.09
C GLU A 947 27.97 20.98 33.03
N THR A 948 26.87 20.37 32.59
CA THR A 948 26.73 19.17 31.72
C THR A 948 27.02 17.80 32.37
N GLN A 949 25.99 16.96 32.45
CA GLN A 949 26.10 15.51 32.70
C GLN A 949 25.31 14.68 31.65
N THR A 950 24.97 15.30 30.51
CA THR A 950 24.14 14.74 29.43
C THR A 950 24.70 15.09 28.05
N HIS A 951 25.88 14.57 27.70
CA HIS A 951 26.33 14.51 26.30
C HIS A 951 27.17 13.27 26.01
N VAL A 952 26.84 12.60 24.91
CA VAL A 952 27.48 11.35 24.46
C VAL A 952 28.84 11.64 23.79
N HIS A 953 29.77 10.69 23.89
CA HIS A 953 31.10 10.78 23.27
C HIS A 953 31.04 10.99 21.74
N ARG A 954 32.01 11.75 21.20
CA ARG A 954 32.21 11.93 19.76
C ARG A 954 32.57 10.59 19.11
N MET A 955 31.66 10.02 18.34
CA MET A 955 31.95 8.89 17.45
C MET A 955 32.83 9.34 16.27
N TYR A 956 33.73 8.46 15.84
CA TYR A 956 34.56 8.63 14.65
C TYR A 956 34.14 7.58 13.62
N PHE A 957 33.68 8.03 12.46
CA PHE A 957 33.35 7.16 11.32
C PHE A 957 34.61 6.91 10.48
N MET A 958 34.68 5.72 9.87
CA MET A 958 35.75 5.31 8.97
C MET A 958 35.24 5.19 7.52
N GLY A 959 36.15 5.28 6.56
CA GLY A 959 35.86 5.22 5.12
C GLY A 959 35.92 6.59 4.42
N PRO A 960 36.15 6.60 3.09
CA PRO A 960 36.32 7.83 2.29
C PRO A 960 35.01 8.52 1.90
N ASN A 961 33.85 7.98 2.29
CA ASN A 961 32.52 8.45 1.91
C ASN A 961 32.28 8.52 0.39
N THR A 962 32.38 7.37 -0.27
CA THR A 962 32.05 7.22 -1.70
C THR A 962 30.83 6.34 -1.90
N PHE A 963 30.19 6.41 -3.06
CA PHE A 963 28.99 5.60 -3.37
C PHE A 963 29.24 4.08 -3.34
N ARG A 964 30.50 3.62 -3.44
CA ARG A 964 30.87 2.20 -3.28
C ARG A 964 31.34 1.85 -1.86
N GLU A 965 31.67 2.85 -1.04
CA GLU A 965 32.20 2.66 0.32
C GLU A 965 31.76 3.84 1.21
N PRO A 966 30.56 3.74 1.81
CA PRO A 966 30.04 4.77 2.71
C PRO A 966 30.75 4.74 4.07
N TRP A 967 30.50 5.78 4.87
CA TRP A 967 30.97 5.82 6.25
C TRP A 967 30.39 4.66 7.08
N HIS A 968 31.28 3.98 7.80
CA HIS A 968 30.96 2.86 8.69
C HIS A 968 31.60 3.06 10.06
N LEU A 969 31.05 2.36 11.07
CA LEU A 969 31.63 2.30 12.41
C LEU A 969 32.62 1.12 12.49
N PRO A 970 33.70 1.24 13.28
CA PRO A 970 34.58 0.09 13.55
C PRO A 970 33.81 -1.00 14.30
N TYR A 971 34.09 -2.27 13.98
CA TYR A 971 33.37 -3.43 14.51
C TYR A 971 33.58 -3.68 16.02
N SER A 972 34.52 -2.97 16.65
CA SER A 972 34.75 -2.99 18.10
C SER A 972 34.71 -1.57 18.68
N PRO A 973 34.08 -1.36 19.85
CA PRO A 973 34.13 -0.07 20.52
C PRO A 973 35.55 0.23 21.02
N PRO A 974 35.96 1.51 21.08
CA PRO A 974 37.21 1.91 21.72
C PRO A 974 37.31 1.38 23.16
N HIS A 975 38.52 1.03 23.61
CA HIS A 975 38.76 0.46 24.95
C HIS A 975 38.17 1.30 26.10
N ALA A 976 38.08 2.63 25.93
CA ALA A 976 37.49 3.57 26.89
C ALA A 976 35.97 3.40 27.14
N ILE A 977 35.28 2.52 26.40
CA ILE A 977 33.84 2.24 26.57
C ILE A 977 33.55 0.77 26.91
N ILE A 978 34.56 -0.10 26.96
CA ILE A 978 34.38 -1.56 27.16
C ILE A 978 33.88 -1.89 28.59
N GLU A 979 34.17 -1.07 29.59
CA GLU A 979 33.70 -1.27 30.98
C GLU A 979 32.29 -0.70 31.25
N ILE A 980 31.57 -0.24 30.22
CA ILE A 980 30.26 0.45 30.34
C ILE A 980 29.13 -0.31 29.62
N VAL A 981 29.44 -1.36 28.85
CA VAL A 981 28.51 -2.11 27.98
C VAL A 981 28.36 -3.57 28.44
#